data_AF-A0A2V7UHC4-F1
#
_entry.id   AF-A0A2V7UHC4-F1
#
_cell.length_a   1.000
_cell.length_b   1.000
_cell.length_c   1.000
_cell.angle_alpha   90.00
_cell.angle_beta   90.00
_cell.angle_gamma   90.00
#
_symmetry.space_group_name_H-M   'P 1'
#
loop_
_entity.id
_entity.type
_entity.pdbx_description
1 polymer ?
#
loop_
_entity_poly.entity_id
_entity_poly.type
_entity_poly.pdbx_seq_one_letter_code
_entity_poly.pdbx_strand_id
1 'polypeptide(L)'
;MSERRPGSHRLPPLVENLLLSAATLIVVGGAAEGLCRLFERERPEPPPVAEYITDWGGSEFATLKSAATGWPPWEDYNSDGLRDREHAVEKPRGARRVACLGDSVTLGYGIRPQEAWPQVLENLIDARGQRAEIFNVAFGGWSTRQELIAYRRVARKYRPDDVLLGICLNDVPEMQNNLTRPPRFVRALYRRSALVRTAIGARRREIASVEELFRDPTAPKVRDAFRLLFADIRALRSDVRADGGRLAVVVFPFRFQVLPGAPAPSAQRAIAEFCASEGIPFLDALPALLDLGAAAFIDYDHFSPAGARRVAETVADSGLLDLDEGATRERTASSPRMIAPAAGKPGPALLASLRAADPRERTAAARALGNRAAEPASAIPALAAALADPVPEVRASAAWGLGGFGPAAASALPALAPRLRDDVAGVRAGSAWALGQIGPAAQPAAAALVTLLDDEDESVRWRAGEALAAVGPEPATCLEALRRIVADPGRRGRGEAAGALGHLGPAAAPAVPALVSALGDARNDVRARAAGALGRIGPAAAPAVPVLVRMISDPDNGWRAVDALGAIGPAAAAAVGALTEALMQASGSLRWRAAQALGRIGESAAPAAPALVGALDDGEDNVRLAAARALARMRADPDLVRAPLLRILADPDSRVRAAAARALRRLGPDPATERALDERARSDPDETVRAEARHALKPGRPR
;
A
#
# COMPACT_ATOMS: atom_id res chain seq x y z
N MET A 1 41.70 -77.29 29.83
CA MET A 1 41.39 -76.17 28.92
C MET A 1 39.88 -76.11 28.76
N SER A 2 39.22 -75.10 29.32
CA SER A 2 37.80 -74.86 29.09
C SER A 2 37.58 -73.34 29.07
N GLU A 3 37.29 -72.85 27.88
CA GLU A 3 37.04 -71.45 27.55
C GLU A 3 35.76 -70.96 28.25
N ARG A 4 35.85 -69.89 29.04
CA ARG A 4 34.69 -69.05 29.36
C ARG A 4 34.73 -67.82 28.47
N ARG A 5 33.84 -67.80 27.49
CA ARG A 5 33.61 -66.66 26.58
C ARG A 5 33.24 -65.40 27.38
N PRO A 6 33.73 -64.21 26.99
CA PRO A 6 33.32 -62.95 27.61
C PRO A 6 31.87 -62.64 27.20
N GLY A 7 31.01 -62.45 28.20
CA GLY A 7 29.61 -62.09 28.02
C GLY A 7 29.47 -60.70 27.43
N SER A 8 28.92 -60.64 26.22
CA SER A 8 28.45 -59.42 25.58
C SER A 8 27.45 -58.70 26.50
N HIS A 9 27.72 -57.46 26.88
CA HIS A 9 26.72 -56.57 27.46
C HIS A 9 25.61 -56.31 26.44
N ARG A 10 24.58 -57.17 26.39
CA ARG A 10 23.38 -56.93 25.60
C ARG A 10 22.52 -55.90 26.32
N LEU A 11 22.14 -54.85 25.61
CA LEU A 11 21.18 -53.87 26.09
C LEU A 11 19.84 -54.57 26.40
N PRO A 12 19.02 -54.07 27.34
CA PRO A 12 17.70 -54.62 27.58
C PRO A 12 16.89 -54.66 26.27
N PRO A 13 16.10 -55.73 26.00
CA PRO A 13 15.39 -55.89 24.72
C PRO A 13 14.49 -54.71 24.35
N LEU A 14 13.93 -54.01 25.34
CA LEU A 14 13.16 -52.78 25.14
C LEU A 14 14.04 -51.65 24.55
N VAL A 15 15.25 -51.49 25.06
CA VAL A 15 16.22 -50.49 24.59
C VAL A 15 16.69 -50.85 23.19
N GLU A 16 16.98 -52.13 22.93
CA GLU A 16 17.36 -52.62 21.60
C GLU A 16 16.25 -52.38 20.57
N ASN A 17 14.99 -52.67 20.91
CA ASN A 17 13.84 -52.43 20.05
C ASN A 17 13.55 -50.94 19.83
N LEU A 18 13.71 -50.10 20.87
CA LEU A 18 13.58 -48.65 20.75
C LEU A 18 14.68 -48.07 19.85
N LEU A 19 15.92 -48.55 19.96
CA LEU A 19 17.02 -48.16 19.10
C LEU A 19 16.80 -48.61 17.65
N LEU A 20 16.32 -49.84 17.42
CA LEU A 20 15.97 -50.35 16.09
C LEU A 20 14.81 -49.58 15.46
N SER A 21 13.77 -49.25 16.23
CA SER A 21 12.66 -48.44 15.75
C SER A 21 13.09 -47.00 15.44
N ALA A 22 13.94 -46.40 16.28
CA ALA A 22 14.51 -45.09 16.03
C ALA A 22 15.40 -45.09 14.78
N ALA A 23 16.26 -46.09 14.61
CA ALA A 23 17.10 -46.26 13.43
C ALA A 23 16.25 -46.42 12.15
N THR A 24 15.19 -47.23 12.23
CA THR A 24 14.26 -47.44 11.10
C THR A 24 13.52 -46.15 10.73
N LEU A 25 13.02 -45.40 11.72
CA LEU A 25 12.38 -44.10 11.51
C LEU A 25 13.34 -43.08 10.86
N ILE A 26 14.60 -43.07 11.28
CA ILE A 26 15.63 -42.20 10.69
C ILE A 26 15.91 -42.57 9.23
N VAL A 27 16.08 -43.86 8.94
CA VAL A 27 16.39 -44.33 7.56
C VAL A 27 15.20 -44.09 6.63
N VAL A 28 13.99 -44.48 7.03
CA VAL A 28 12.79 -44.31 6.20
C VAL A 28 12.43 -42.83 6.04
N GLY A 29 12.49 -42.05 7.13
CA GLY A 29 12.24 -40.62 7.10
C GLY A 29 13.28 -39.86 6.25
N GLY A 30 14.55 -40.24 6.35
CA GLY A 30 15.64 -39.68 5.54
C GLY A 30 15.50 -39.99 4.05
N ALA A 31 15.11 -41.23 3.70
CA ALA A 31 14.86 -41.61 2.31
C ALA A 31 13.67 -40.86 1.70
N ALA A 32 12.57 -40.72 2.44
CA ALA A 32 11.39 -39.96 2.01
C ALA A 32 11.70 -38.46 1.85
N GLU A 33 12.44 -37.87 2.79
CA GLU A 33 12.94 -36.49 2.70
C GLU A 33 13.85 -36.29 1.50
N GLY A 34 14.78 -37.21 1.24
CA GLY A 34 15.67 -37.19 0.08
C GLY A 34 14.90 -37.25 -1.24
N LEU A 35 13.88 -38.13 -1.33
CA LEU A 35 13.02 -38.24 -2.50
C LEU A 35 12.24 -36.94 -2.75
N CYS A 36 11.64 -36.34 -1.72
CA CYS A 36 10.93 -35.06 -1.84
C CYS A 36 11.86 -33.92 -2.31
N ARG A 37 13.13 -33.91 -1.89
CA ARG A 37 14.12 -32.91 -2.34
C ARG A 37 14.48 -33.02 -3.82
N LEU A 38 14.51 -34.23 -4.38
CA LEU A 38 14.79 -34.43 -5.80
C LEU A 38 13.73 -33.79 -6.71
N PHE A 39 12.50 -33.65 -6.22
CA PHE A 39 11.38 -33.02 -6.94
C PHE A 39 11.12 -31.57 -6.53
N GLU A 40 11.81 -31.06 -5.51
CA GLU A 40 11.66 -29.69 -5.02
C GLU A 40 12.51 -28.74 -5.87
N ARG A 41 11.89 -28.13 -6.89
CA ARG A 41 12.58 -27.29 -7.89
C ARG A 41 13.05 -25.93 -7.35
N GLU A 42 12.45 -25.42 -6.27
CA GLU A 42 12.81 -24.12 -5.68
C GLU A 42 12.56 -24.13 -4.16
N ARG A 43 13.57 -23.71 -3.39
CA ARG A 43 13.45 -23.47 -1.95
C ARG A 43 12.94 -22.04 -1.74
N PRO A 44 11.71 -21.80 -1.22
CA PRO A 44 11.24 -20.44 -1.00
C PRO A 44 12.10 -19.74 0.04
N GLU A 45 12.59 -18.55 -0.29
CA GLU A 45 13.02 -17.61 0.73
C GLU A 45 11.79 -17.11 1.49
N PRO A 46 11.86 -16.98 2.82
CA PRO A 46 10.78 -16.33 3.55
C PRO A 46 10.61 -14.91 2.99
N PRO A 47 9.38 -14.43 2.77
CA PRO A 47 9.19 -13.02 2.46
C PRO A 47 9.87 -12.20 3.56
N PRO A 48 10.44 -11.02 3.24
CA PRO A 48 10.97 -10.11 4.24
C PRO A 48 9.80 -9.63 5.08
N VAL A 49 9.48 -10.38 6.13
CA VAL A 49 8.55 -9.94 7.17
C VAL A 49 9.27 -8.80 7.87
N ALA A 50 8.78 -7.59 7.69
CA ALA A 50 9.37 -6.39 8.26
C ALA A 50 9.59 -6.55 9.78
N GLU A 51 10.76 -6.14 10.25
CA GLU A 51 11.24 -6.37 11.62
C GLU A 51 10.47 -5.57 12.70
N TYR A 52 9.48 -4.75 12.35
CA TYR A 52 8.61 -4.05 13.33
C TYR A 52 7.58 -4.96 14.01
N ILE A 53 7.57 -6.26 13.69
CA ILE A 53 6.63 -7.25 14.27
C ILE A 53 7.28 -7.96 15.46
N THR A 54 7.39 -7.28 16.61
CA THR A 54 7.90 -7.90 17.84
C THR A 54 7.10 -7.51 19.09
N ASP A 55 6.03 -8.26 19.37
CA ASP A 55 5.86 -8.91 20.68
C ASP A 55 4.91 -10.11 20.54
N TRP A 56 5.48 -11.33 20.48
CA TRP A 56 4.73 -12.59 20.41
C TRP A 56 4.71 -13.28 21.78
N GLY A 57 4.31 -12.53 22.81
CA GLY A 57 4.04 -13.04 24.16
C GLY A 57 2.79 -13.93 24.19
N GLY A 58 2.89 -15.15 23.68
CA GLY A 58 2.00 -16.28 24.02
C GLY A 58 0.52 -16.21 23.61
N SER A 59 0.04 -15.14 22.97
CA SER A 59 -1.35 -15.02 22.53
C SER A 59 -1.44 -14.56 21.07
N GLU A 60 -2.34 -15.17 20.30
CA GLU A 60 -2.47 -15.08 18.81
C GLU A 60 -2.91 -13.71 18.25
N PHE A 61 -2.68 -12.61 18.97
CA PHE A 61 -3.22 -11.30 18.64
C PHE A 61 -2.18 -10.21 18.84
N ALA A 62 -1.92 -9.41 17.81
CA ALA A 62 -0.98 -8.30 17.83
C ALA A 62 -1.72 -6.98 18.02
N THR A 63 -1.34 -6.19 19.02
CA THR A 63 -1.60 -4.75 19.09
C THR A 63 -0.29 -4.04 19.43
N LEU A 64 -0.12 -2.79 19.00
CA LEU A 64 1.02 -1.98 19.44
C LEU A 64 0.77 -1.48 20.86
N LYS A 65 1.08 -2.29 21.87
CA LYS A 65 0.98 -1.84 23.27
C LYS A 65 2.13 -0.91 23.60
N SER A 66 1.84 0.38 23.69
CA SER A 66 2.76 1.35 24.24
C SER A 66 2.33 1.77 25.64
N ALA A 67 3.29 1.85 26.56
CA ALA A 67 3.08 2.46 27.88
C ALA A 67 2.88 3.99 27.80
N ALA A 68 3.06 4.57 26.60
CA ALA A 68 2.80 5.96 26.27
C ALA A 68 1.94 6.04 25.00
N THR A 69 0.84 6.79 25.03
CA THR A 69 0.06 7.07 23.81
C THR A 69 0.98 7.61 22.70
N GLY A 70 1.00 6.91 21.55
CA GLY A 70 1.79 7.28 20.36
C GLY A 70 3.21 6.72 20.32
N TRP A 71 3.39 5.39 20.26
CA TRP A 71 4.66 4.80 19.83
C TRP A 71 4.44 3.84 18.64
N PRO A 72 5.09 4.05 17.48
CA PRO A 72 6.11 5.07 17.24
C PRO A 72 5.55 6.51 17.31
N PRO A 73 6.34 7.52 17.72
CA PRO A 73 5.88 8.89 18.01
C PRO A 73 5.38 9.69 16.79
N TRP A 74 5.37 9.07 15.62
CA TRP A 74 4.86 9.61 14.36
C TRP A 74 3.57 8.90 13.88
N GLU A 75 3.05 7.93 14.65
CA GLU A 75 1.77 7.30 14.41
C GLU A 75 0.91 7.40 15.69
N ASP A 76 -0.30 7.97 15.56
CA ASP A 76 -1.21 8.22 16.67
C ASP A 76 -1.83 6.90 17.15
N TYR A 77 -1.11 6.12 17.97
CA TYR A 77 -1.64 4.92 18.61
C TYR A 77 -2.10 5.17 20.05
N ASN A 78 -3.34 4.81 20.39
CA ASN A 78 -3.88 4.92 21.74
C ASN A 78 -3.38 3.81 22.69
N SER A 79 -3.82 3.82 23.95
CA SER A 79 -3.40 2.84 24.96
C SER A 79 -3.79 1.39 24.65
N ASP A 80 -4.72 1.19 23.70
CA ASP A 80 -5.10 -0.11 23.18
C ASP A 80 -4.26 -0.58 21.99
N GLY A 81 -3.36 0.26 21.50
CA GLY A 81 -2.53 -0.01 20.34
C GLY A 81 -3.28 0.10 19.02
N LEU A 82 -4.30 0.95 18.97
CA LEU A 82 -5.07 1.29 17.76
C LEU A 82 -4.67 2.66 17.25
N ARG A 83 -4.61 2.85 15.93
CA ARG A 83 -4.26 4.14 15.29
C ARG A 83 -5.44 5.11 15.34
N ASP A 84 -5.77 5.52 16.55
CA ASP A 84 -6.95 6.29 16.89
C ASP A 84 -6.69 7.16 18.13
N ARG A 85 -7.63 8.04 18.46
CA ARG A 85 -7.61 8.78 19.72
C ARG A 85 -7.88 7.86 20.92
N GLU A 86 -7.56 8.34 22.11
CA GLU A 86 -7.95 7.66 23.34
C GLU A 86 -9.46 7.80 23.54
N HIS A 87 -10.13 6.71 23.93
CA HIS A 87 -11.55 6.68 24.21
C HIS A 87 -11.79 6.29 25.67
N ALA A 88 -12.71 6.97 26.34
CA ALA A 88 -13.09 6.58 27.69
C ALA A 88 -13.84 5.24 27.66
N VAL A 89 -13.61 4.36 28.64
CA VAL A 89 -14.40 3.11 28.74
C VAL A 89 -15.88 3.42 29.00
N GLU A 90 -16.16 4.43 29.83
CA GLU A 90 -17.53 4.87 30.09
C GLU A 90 -18.12 5.61 28.88
N LYS A 91 -19.32 5.19 28.47
CA LYS A 91 -20.01 5.72 27.28
C LYS A 91 -20.57 7.12 27.56
N PRO A 92 -20.19 8.15 26.76
CA PRO A 92 -20.75 9.49 26.92
C PRO A 92 -22.27 9.48 26.77
N ARG A 93 -22.98 10.20 27.65
CA ARG A 93 -24.44 10.26 27.63
C ARG A 93 -24.96 10.81 26.30
N GLY A 94 -25.85 10.06 25.65
CA GLY A 94 -26.46 10.43 24.37
C GLY A 94 -25.53 10.32 23.16
N ALA A 95 -24.32 9.77 23.30
CA ALA A 95 -23.48 9.41 22.16
C ALA A 95 -23.72 7.94 21.78
N ARG A 96 -23.82 7.66 20.49
CA ARG A 96 -23.81 6.30 19.95
C ARG A 96 -22.37 5.84 19.72
N ARG A 97 -22.03 4.58 19.94
CA ARG A 97 -20.68 4.05 19.73
C ARG A 97 -20.62 3.14 18.53
N VAL A 98 -19.68 3.41 17.63
CA VAL A 98 -19.48 2.63 16.41
C VAL A 98 -18.05 2.09 16.39
N ALA A 99 -17.86 0.77 16.36
CA ALA A 99 -16.53 0.18 16.18
C ALA A 99 -16.32 -0.22 14.72
N CYS A 100 -15.38 0.43 14.04
CA CYS A 100 -14.95 0.08 12.70
C CYS A 100 -13.78 -0.90 12.79
N LEU A 101 -14.01 -2.17 12.48
CA LEU A 101 -13.00 -3.22 12.43
C LEU A 101 -12.43 -3.30 11.00
N GLY A 102 -11.11 -3.51 10.85
CA GLY A 102 -10.53 -3.78 9.53
C GLY A 102 -9.01 -3.94 9.51
N ASP A 103 -8.45 -3.93 8.31
CA ASP A 103 -7.02 -4.10 8.02
C ASP A 103 -6.29 -2.75 7.79
N SER A 104 -5.25 -2.73 6.95
CA SER A 104 -4.53 -1.50 6.56
C SER A 104 -5.40 -0.47 5.82
N VAL A 105 -6.49 -0.88 5.17
CA VAL A 105 -7.42 0.05 4.50
C VAL A 105 -8.23 0.84 5.53
N THR A 106 -8.80 0.16 6.53
CA THR A 106 -9.52 0.82 7.63
C THR A 106 -8.59 1.62 8.53
N LEU A 107 -7.35 1.15 8.73
CA LEU A 107 -6.28 1.89 9.40
C LEU A 107 -5.95 3.23 8.74
N GLY A 108 -6.27 3.40 7.44
CA GLY A 108 -5.87 4.56 6.65
C GLY A 108 -4.37 4.60 6.37
N TYR A 109 -3.76 3.45 6.05
CA TYR A 109 -2.33 3.35 5.76
C TYR A 109 -1.95 4.33 4.63
N GLY A 110 -0.81 5.01 4.79
CA GLY A 110 -0.30 5.98 3.82
C GLY A 110 -1.00 7.35 3.79
N ILE A 111 -2.04 7.58 4.60
CA ILE A 111 -2.71 8.89 4.77
C ILE A 111 -2.74 9.31 6.25
N ARG A 112 -3.13 10.55 6.56
CA ARG A 112 -3.20 11.03 7.96
C ARG A 112 -4.31 10.28 8.72
N PRO A 113 -4.19 10.04 10.03
CA PRO A 113 -5.24 9.36 10.81
C PRO A 113 -6.62 10.03 10.66
N GLN A 114 -6.68 11.35 10.57
CA GLN A 114 -7.93 12.11 10.42
C GLN A 114 -8.54 12.01 9.02
N GLU A 115 -7.77 11.53 8.04
CA GLU A 115 -8.23 11.29 6.67
C GLU A 115 -8.72 9.86 6.47
N ALA A 116 -8.47 8.96 7.42
CA ALA A 116 -9.00 7.61 7.39
C ALA A 116 -10.54 7.64 7.41
N TRP A 117 -11.17 6.72 6.69
CA TRP A 117 -12.62 6.74 6.51
C TRP A 117 -13.42 6.67 7.83
N PRO A 118 -12.97 5.98 8.92
CA PRO A 118 -13.70 6.02 10.20
C PRO A 118 -13.72 7.41 10.83
N GLN A 119 -12.58 8.10 10.81
CA GLN A 119 -12.47 9.46 11.34
C GLN A 119 -13.20 10.48 10.46
N VAL A 120 -13.18 10.32 9.13
CA VAL A 120 -13.99 11.16 8.24
C VAL A 120 -15.49 10.92 8.47
N LEU A 121 -15.91 9.68 8.71
CA LEU A 121 -17.29 9.32 9.03
C LEU A 121 -17.74 9.99 10.34
N GLU A 122 -16.91 9.98 11.38
CA GLU A 122 -17.22 10.65 12.67
C GLU A 122 -17.51 12.13 12.43
N ASN A 123 -16.64 12.81 11.68
CA ASN A 123 -16.82 14.22 11.32
C ASN A 123 -18.10 14.48 10.50
N LEU A 124 -18.46 13.58 9.59
CA LEU A 124 -19.68 13.70 8.78
C LEU A 124 -20.96 13.53 9.62
N ILE A 125 -20.95 12.61 10.58
CA ILE A 125 -22.08 12.39 11.51
C ILE A 125 -22.22 13.58 12.45
N ASP A 126 -21.12 14.05 13.02
CA ASP A 126 -21.12 15.25 13.88
C ASP A 126 -21.63 16.48 13.13
N ALA A 127 -21.27 16.64 11.85
CA ALA A 127 -21.78 17.73 11.00
C ALA A 127 -23.29 17.65 10.72
N ARG A 128 -23.91 16.45 10.84
CA ARG A 128 -25.37 16.25 10.74
C ARG A 128 -26.10 16.52 12.07
N GLY A 129 -25.38 16.90 13.12
CA GLY A 129 -25.95 17.17 14.45
C GLY A 129 -26.29 15.90 15.25
N GLN A 130 -25.89 14.73 14.74
CA GLN A 130 -25.95 13.46 15.45
C GLN A 130 -24.66 13.29 16.26
N ARG A 131 -24.71 12.56 17.39
CA ARG A 131 -23.54 12.35 18.25
C ARG A 131 -23.10 10.90 18.19
N ALA A 132 -22.01 10.63 17.48
CA ALA A 132 -21.40 9.31 17.43
C ALA A 132 -19.93 9.37 17.89
N GLU A 133 -19.49 8.33 18.60
CA GLU A 133 -18.10 8.07 18.91
C GLU A 133 -17.66 6.88 18.05
N ILE A 134 -16.78 7.13 17.08
CA ILE A 134 -16.30 6.11 16.15
C ILE A 134 -14.90 5.66 16.56
N PHE A 135 -14.73 4.34 16.66
CA PHE A 135 -13.46 3.69 16.99
C PHE A 135 -12.88 3.08 15.72
N ASN A 136 -11.64 3.42 15.38
CA ASN A 136 -10.86 2.76 14.33
C ASN A 136 -10.06 1.61 14.94
N VAL A 137 -10.65 0.41 14.88
CA VAL A 137 -10.09 -0.82 15.43
C VAL A 137 -9.46 -1.62 14.30
N ALA A 138 -8.34 -1.14 13.78
CA ALA A 138 -7.70 -1.72 12.61
C ALA A 138 -6.17 -1.83 12.74
N PHE A 139 -5.58 -2.73 11.94
CA PHE A 139 -4.13 -2.90 11.86
C PHE A 139 -3.72 -3.54 10.52
N GLY A 140 -2.54 -3.18 10.01
CA GLY A 140 -2.07 -3.70 8.73
C GLY A 140 -1.86 -5.22 8.71
N GLY A 141 -2.42 -5.87 7.69
CA GLY A 141 -2.29 -7.33 7.48
C GLY A 141 -3.19 -8.20 8.36
N TRP A 142 -4.19 -7.61 9.03
CA TRP A 142 -5.22 -8.38 9.73
C TRP A 142 -6.18 -9.04 8.73
N SER A 143 -6.40 -10.34 8.89
CA SER A 143 -7.52 -11.04 8.25
C SER A 143 -8.82 -10.80 9.04
N THR A 144 -9.98 -11.16 8.47
CA THR A 144 -11.26 -11.10 9.21
C THR A 144 -11.30 -11.94 10.48
N ARG A 145 -10.49 -13.00 10.57
CA ARG A 145 -10.31 -13.73 11.83
C ARG A 145 -9.62 -12.90 12.91
N GLN A 146 -8.64 -12.08 12.54
CA GLN A 146 -7.94 -11.17 13.45
C GLN A 146 -8.86 -10.02 13.88
N GLU A 147 -9.71 -9.51 12.98
CA GLU A 147 -10.75 -8.53 13.30
C GLU A 147 -11.76 -9.06 14.32
N LEU A 148 -12.19 -10.32 14.21
CA LEU A 148 -13.00 -11.00 15.23
C LEU A 148 -12.28 -11.03 16.60
N ILE A 149 -10.99 -11.37 16.61
CA ILE A 149 -10.21 -11.37 17.86
C ILE A 149 -10.06 -9.94 18.41
N ALA A 150 -9.89 -8.94 17.54
CA ALA A 150 -9.83 -7.53 17.89
C ALA A 150 -11.12 -7.03 18.53
N TYR A 151 -12.27 -7.46 18.01
CA TYR A 151 -13.55 -7.21 18.65
C TYR A 151 -13.55 -7.74 20.08
N ARG A 152 -13.24 -9.03 20.27
CA ARG A 152 -13.26 -9.70 21.59
C ARG A 152 -12.33 -9.07 22.61
N ARG A 153 -11.13 -8.65 22.18
CA ARG A 153 -10.06 -8.22 23.07
C ARG A 153 -10.01 -6.71 23.28
N VAL A 154 -10.43 -5.94 22.29
CA VAL A 154 -10.26 -4.48 22.26
C VAL A 154 -11.61 -3.78 22.23
N ALA A 155 -12.41 -3.99 21.18
CA ALA A 155 -13.64 -3.19 20.99
C ALA A 155 -14.73 -3.52 22.02
N ARG A 156 -14.87 -4.79 22.41
CA ARG A 156 -15.95 -5.29 23.29
C ARG A 156 -16.06 -4.56 24.62
N LYS A 157 -14.93 -4.16 25.21
CA LYS A 157 -14.93 -3.43 26.50
C LYS A 157 -15.59 -2.05 26.40
N TYR A 158 -15.64 -1.46 25.20
CA TYR A 158 -16.28 -0.17 24.95
C TYR A 158 -17.79 -0.26 24.68
N ARG A 159 -18.34 -1.47 24.57
CA ARG A 159 -19.78 -1.73 24.32
C ARG A 159 -20.32 -0.90 23.13
N PRO A 160 -19.79 -1.11 21.91
CA PRO A 160 -20.29 -0.43 20.73
C PRO A 160 -21.74 -0.83 20.43
N ASP A 161 -22.56 0.14 20.01
CA ASP A 161 -23.94 -0.10 19.57
C ASP A 161 -23.98 -0.68 18.15
N ASP A 162 -23.06 -0.21 17.31
CA ASP A 162 -22.87 -0.70 15.95
C ASP A 162 -21.41 -1.10 15.73
N VAL A 163 -21.22 -2.17 14.96
CA VAL A 163 -19.91 -2.65 14.53
C VAL A 163 -19.91 -2.69 13.01
N LEU A 164 -19.00 -1.94 12.40
CA LEU A 164 -18.77 -1.95 10.97
C LEU A 164 -17.54 -2.82 10.70
N LEU A 165 -17.74 -3.96 10.04
CA LEU A 165 -16.65 -4.80 9.57
C LEU A 165 -16.26 -4.36 8.16
N GLY A 166 -15.13 -3.66 8.03
CA GLY A 166 -14.56 -3.26 6.75
C GLY A 166 -13.65 -4.35 6.20
N ILE A 167 -14.12 -5.06 5.18
CA ILE A 167 -13.39 -6.16 4.53
C ILE A 167 -12.71 -5.63 3.27
N CYS A 168 -11.38 -5.62 3.26
CA CYS A 168 -10.62 -5.61 2.04
C CYS A 168 -10.43 -7.06 1.54
N LEU A 169 -10.42 -7.30 0.23
CA LEU A 169 -10.42 -8.69 -0.31
C LEU A 169 -9.14 -9.49 -0.01
N ASN A 170 -8.06 -8.83 0.42
CA ASN A 170 -6.88 -9.48 0.99
C ASN A 170 -7.12 -10.06 2.40
N ASP A 171 -8.22 -9.72 3.07
CA ASP A 171 -8.57 -10.19 4.42
C ASP A 171 -9.17 -11.61 4.40
N VAL A 172 -9.51 -12.11 3.20
CA VAL A 172 -10.00 -13.47 2.95
C VAL A 172 -8.97 -14.48 3.48
N PRO A 173 -9.33 -15.36 4.44
CA PRO A 173 -8.44 -16.39 4.95
C PRO A 173 -7.77 -17.19 3.82
N GLU A 174 -6.59 -17.76 4.04
CA GLU A 174 -5.77 -18.46 3.01
C GLU A 174 -5.11 -17.57 1.92
N MET A 175 -5.30 -16.25 1.90
CA MET A 175 -4.41 -15.34 1.15
C MET A 175 -2.96 -15.42 1.66
N GLN A 176 -1.97 -15.44 0.76
CA GLN A 176 -0.54 -15.53 1.12
C GLN A 176 -0.04 -14.45 2.09
N ASN A 177 -0.75 -13.32 2.18
CA ASN A 177 -0.40 -12.19 3.04
C ASN A 177 -1.05 -12.24 4.43
N ASN A 178 -1.88 -13.25 4.73
CA ASN A 178 -2.62 -13.27 5.99
C ASN A 178 -1.78 -13.80 7.16
N LEU A 179 -1.73 -13.00 8.23
CA LEU A 179 -1.01 -13.26 9.47
C LEU A 179 -1.65 -14.42 10.25
N THR A 180 -1.37 -15.65 9.83
CA THR A 180 -1.50 -16.84 10.67
C THR A 180 -0.14 -17.53 10.77
N ARG A 181 0.47 -17.53 11.96
CA ARG A 181 1.73 -18.26 12.19
C ARG A 181 1.44 -19.65 12.76
N PRO A 182 1.88 -20.73 12.10
CA PRO A 182 1.91 -22.05 12.73
C PRO A 182 2.96 -22.10 13.86
N PRO A 183 2.86 -23.05 14.82
CA PRO A 183 3.80 -23.18 15.94
C PRO A 183 5.27 -23.21 15.52
N ARG A 184 6.18 -22.70 16.37
CA ARG A 184 7.63 -22.56 16.08
C ARG A 184 8.27 -23.84 15.55
N PHE A 185 7.88 -25.00 16.09
CA PHE A 185 8.40 -26.29 15.67
C PHE A 185 7.90 -26.69 14.27
N VAL A 186 6.62 -26.43 13.96
CA VAL A 186 6.03 -26.66 12.63
C VAL A 186 6.71 -25.78 11.58
N ARG A 187 7.02 -24.53 11.91
CA ARG A 187 7.79 -23.63 11.04
C ARG A 187 9.23 -24.12 10.81
N ALA A 188 9.89 -24.61 11.85
CA ALA A 188 11.24 -25.15 11.74
C ALA A 188 11.26 -26.43 10.88
N LEU A 189 10.28 -27.31 11.08
CA LEU A 189 10.06 -28.51 10.26
C LEU A 189 9.74 -28.13 8.80
N TYR A 190 8.80 -27.22 8.57
CA TYR A 190 8.47 -26.73 7.24
C TYR A 190 9.66 -26.07 6.54
N ARG A 191 10.54 -25.33 7.24
CA ARG A 191 11.76 -24.73 6.65
C ARG A 191 12.84 -25.74 6.32
N ARG A 192 12.92 -26.84 7.08
CA ARG A 192 14.05 -27.78 7.02
C ARG A 192 13.70 -29.10 6.33
N SER A 193 12.43 -29.46 6.18
CA SER A 193 11.98 -30.73 5.61
C SER A 193 11.15 -30.54 4.34
N ALA A 194 11.65 -31.02 3.20
CA ALA A 194 10.93 -31.11 1.94
C ALA A 194 9.74 -32.07 2.05
N LEU A 195 9.88 -33.18 2.79
CA LEU A 195 8.80 -34.13 3.06
C LEU A 195 7.61 -33.45 3.75
N VAL A 196 7.87 -32.63 4.77
CA VAL A 196 6.83 -31.85 5.46
C VAL A 196 6.18 -30.84 4.51
N ARG A 197 6.93 -30.19 3.63
CA ARG A 197 6.37 -29.27 2.63
C ARG A 197 5.50 -29.99 1.60
N THR A 198 5.93 -31.15 1.12
CA THR A 198 5.18 -32.00 0.19
C THR A 198 3.91 -32.56 0.83
N ALA A 199 3.99 -33.06 2.06
CA ALA A 199 2.85 -33.65 2.78
C ALA A 199 1.82 -32.60 3.21
N ILE A 200 2.24 -31.39 3.59
CA ILE A 200 1.34 -30.32 4.03
C ILE A 200 0.76 -29.54 2.83
N GLY A 201 1.41 -29.50 1.66
CA GLY A 201 0.82 -28.95 0.44
C GLY A 201 0.36 -27.48 0.53
N ALA A 202 1.04 -26.65 1.33
CA ALA A 202 0.63 -25.27 1.62
C ALA A 202 0.42 -24.41 0.35
N ARG A 203 1.31 -24.53 -0.64
CA ARG A 203 1.23 -23.80 -1.92
C ARG A 203 0.00 -24.14 -2.78
N ARG A 204 -0.68 -25.28 -2.56
CA ARG A 204 -1.91 -25.64 -3.30
C ARG A 204 -3.19 -25.19 -2.60
N ARG A 205 -3.10 -24.77 -1.34
CA ARG A 205 -4.22 -24.27 -0.53
C ARG A 205 -4.28 -22.75 -0.46
N GLU A 206 -3.16 -22.08 -0.68
CA GLU A 206 -3.07 -20.61 -0.65
C GLU A 206 -3.65 -19.97 -1.93
N ILE A 207 -4.32 -18.85 -1.73
CA ILE A 207 -4.74 -17.93 -2.79
C ILE A 207 -3.56 -16.99 -3.03
N ALA A 208 -3.00 -17.03 -4.24
CA ALA A 208 -1.73 -16.36 -4.55
C ALA A 208 -1.88 -14.86 -4.71
N SER A 209 -3.04 -14.39 -5.16
CA SER A 209 -3.35 -12.97 -5.32
C SER A 209 -4.85 -12.71 -5.26
N VAL A 210 -5.26 -11.49 -4.99
CA VAL A 210 -6.67 -11.09 -4.96
C VAL A 210 -7.33 -11.29 -6.32
N GLU A 211 -6.60 -11.11 -7.43
CA GLU A 211 -7.08 -11.38 -8.80
C GLU A 211 -7.51 -12.83 -9.00
N GLU A 212 -6.96 -13.78 -8.22
CA GLU A 212 -7.35 -15.18 -8.28
C GLU A 212 -8.80 -15.42 -7.82
N LEU A 213 -9.31 -14.60 -6.89
CA LEU A 213 -10.71 -14.63 -6.45
C LEU A 213 -11.68 -14.35 -7.61
N PHE A 214 -11.22 -13.58 -8.60
CA PHE A 214 -12.01 -13.21 -9.77
C PHE A 214 -11.76 -14.14 -10.96
N ARG A 215 -10.54 -14.65 -11.11
CA ARG A 215 -10.15 -15.52 -12.22
C ARG A 215 -10.79 -16.91 -12.12
N ASP A 216 -10.82 -17.49 -10.92
CA ASP A 216 -11.45 -18.79 -10.67
C ASP A 216 -12.23 -18.78 -9.35
N PRO A 217 -13.41 -18.11 -9.31
CA PRO A 217 -14.23 -18.03 -8.11
C PRO A 217 -14.75 -19.40 -7.63
N THR A 218 -14.72 -20.41 -8.50
CA THR A 218 -15.24 -21.76 -8.22
C THR A 218 -14.17 -22.74 -7.76
N ALA A 219 -12.90 -22.35 -7.81
CA ALA A 219 -11.78 -23.15 -7.32
C ALA A 219 -12.07 -23.68 -5.91
N PRO A 220 -11.82 -24.96 -5.61
CA PRO A 220 -12.02 -25.52 -4.27
C PRO A 220 -11.36 -24.68 -3.16
N LYS A 221 -10.14 -24.18 -3.40
CA LYS A 221 -9.42 -23.33 -2.44
C LYS A 221 -10.10 -21.96 -2.20
N VAL A 222 -10.68 -21.35 -3.23
CA VAL A 222 -11.43 -20.09 -3.10
C VAL A 222 -12.73 -20.34 -2.33
N ARG A 223 -13.45 -21.43 -2.65
CA ARG A 223 -14.65 -21.82 -1.91
C ARG A 223 -14.37 -22.12 -0.44
N ASP A 224 -13.28 -22.83 -0.15
CA ASP A 224 -12.86 -23.11 1.22
C ASP A 224 -12.50 -21.84 1.99
N ALA A 225 -11.86 -20.88 1.32
CA ALA A 225 -11.51 -19.60 1.92
C ALA A 225 -12.73 -18.74 2.25
N PHE A 226 -13.69 -18.61 1.32
CA PHE A 226 -14.96 -17.95 1.60
C PHE A 226 -15.75 -18.67 2.70
N ARG A 227 -15.72 -20.01 2.76
CA ARG A 227 -16.35 -20.77 3.84
C ARG A 227 -15.78 -20.39 5.21
N LEU A 228 -14.47 -20.17 5.31
CA LEU A 228 -13.81 -19.76 6.54
C LEU A 228 -14.08 -18.29 6.88
N LEU A 229 -13.99 -17.38 5.91
CA LEU A 229 -14.40 -15.99 6.05
C LEU A 229 -15.82 -15.89 6.63
N PHE A 230 -16.78 -16.61 6.03
CA PHE A 230 -18.18 -16.61 6.45
C PHE A 230 -18.38 -17.21 7.84
N ALA A 231 -17.57 -18.19 8.23
CA ALA A 231 -17.59 -18.72 9.60
C ALA A 231 -17.11 -17.68 10.62
N ASP A 232 -16.06 -16.91 10.29
CA ASP A 232 -15.54 -15.84 11.15
C ASP A 232 -16.55 -14.68 11.26
N ILE A 233 -17.21 -14.29 10.16
CA ILE A 233 -18.28 -13.27 10.19
C ILE A 233 -19.47 -13.74 11.05
N ARG A 234 -19.88 -15.01 10.95
CA ARG A 234 -20.94 -15.57 11.83
C ARG A 234 -20.55 -15.51 13.30
N ALA A 235 -19.32 -15.88 13.62
CA ALA A 235 -18.82 -15.83 14.98
C ALA A 235 -18.78 -14.39 15.52
N LEU A 236 -18.29 -13.43 14.71
CA LEU A 236 -18.33 -12.02 15.06
C LEU A 236 -19.75 -11.52 15.30
N ARG A 237 -20.68 -11.84 14.40
CA ARG A 237 -22.08 -11.46 14.54
C ARG A 237 -22.68 -12.00 15.83
N SER A 238 -22.38 -13.25 16.18
CA SER A 238 -22.86 -13.87 17.41
C SER A 238 -22.35 -13.12 18.64
N ASP A 239 -21.07 -12.76 18.68
CA ASP A 239 -20.49 -12.02 19.79
C ASP A 239 -21.07 -10.60 19.90
N VAL A 240 -21.14 -9.88 18.77
CA VAL A 240 -21.71 -8.53 18.70
C VAL A 240 -23.16 -8.50 19.19
N ARG A 241 -23.97 -9.48 18.78
CA ARG A 241 -25.36 -9.62 19.24
C ARG A 241 -25.46 -9.97 20.72
N ALA A 242 -24.59 -10.85 21.22
CA ALA A 242 -24.55 -11.20 22.64
C ALA A 242 -24.23 -9.97 23.51
N ASP A 243 -23.46 -9.02 22.97
CA ASP A 243 -23.14 -7.75 23.62
C ASP A 243 -24.18 -6.64 23.39
N GLY A 244 -25.27 -6.95 22.68
CA GLY A 244 -26.37 -6.03 22.41
C GLY A 244 -26.13 -5.06 21.24
N GLY A 245 -25.05 -5.24 20.48
CA GLY A 245 -24.74 -4.43 19.31
C GLY A 245 -25.30 -5.01 18.00
N ARG A 246 -25.16 -4.24 16.92
CA ARG A 246 -25.51 -4.65 15.55
C ARG A 246 -24.26 -4.72 14.68
N LEU A 247 -24.12 -5.78 13.89
CA LEU A 247 -23.03 -5.92 12.92
C LEU A 247 -23.52 -5.52 11.52
N ALA A 248 -22.72 -4.73 10.81
CA ALA A 248 -22.83 -4.48 9.38
C ALA A 248 -21.49 -4.73 8.70
N VAL A 249 -21.51 -5.04 7.40
CA VAL A 249 -20.32 -5.32 6.59
C VAL A 249 -20.17 -4.28 5.48
N VAL A 250 -18.97 -3.75 5.33
CA VAL A 250 -18.58 -2.87 4.21
C VAL A 250 -17.44 -3.56 3.47
N VAL A 251 -17.55 -3.74 2.16
CA VAL A 251 -16.49 -4.36 1.35
C VAL A 251 -15.79 -3.30 0.51
N PHE A 252 -14.46 -3.28 0.58
CA PHE A 252 -13.61 -2.36 -0.14
C PHE A 252 -13.06 -2.97 -1.44
N PRO A 253 -13.11 -2.24 -2.57
CA PRO A 253 -12.49 -2.67 -3.81
C PRO A 253 -10.99 -2.40 -3.85
N PHE A 254 -10.30 -3.12 -4.74
CA PHE A 254 -8.91 -2.82 -5.11
C PHE A 254 -8.83 -1.77 -6.20
N ARG A 255 -7.68 -1.09 -6.32
CA ARG A 255 -7.48 -0.05 -7.35
C ARG A 255 -7.72 -0.56 -8.76
N PHE A 256 -7.42 -1.83 -9.06
CA PHE A 256 -7.67 -2.38 -10.40
C PHE A 256 -9.16 -2.51 -10.72
N GLN A 257 -10.04 -2.59 -9.73
CA GLN A 257 -11.49 -2.79 -9.93
C GLN A 257 -12.21 -1.50 -10.37
N VAL A 258 -11.62 -0.33 -10.13
CA VAL A 258 -12.15 0.97 -10.59
C VAL A 258 -11.59 1.40 -11.94
N LEU A 259 -10.76 0.57 -12.57
CA LEU A 259 -10.19 0.84 -13.89
C LEU A 259 -11.08 0.24 -15.00
N PRO A 260 -11.05 0.81 -16.22
CA PRO A 260 -11.71 0.20 -17.37
C PRO A 260 -11.20 -1.24 -17.60
N GLY A 261 -12.11 -2.16 -17.90
CA GLY A 261 -11.78 -3.58 -18.12
C GLY A 261 -11.71 -4.43 -16.84
N ALA A 262 -12.08 -3.86 -15.68
CA ALA A 262 -12.11 -4.60 -14.41
C ALA A 262 -13.00 -5.86 -14.48
N PRO A 263 -12.59 -6.96 -13.82
CA PRO A 263 -13.42 -8.16 -13.74
C PRO A 263 -14.73 -7.88 -13.00
N ALA A 264 -15.77 -8.66 -13.32
CA ALA A 264 -17.02 -8.59 -12.56
C ALA A 264 -16.75 -8.84 -11.07
N PRO A 265 -17.43 -8.13 -10.14
CA PRO A 265 -17.13 -8.17 -8.72
C PRO A 265 -17.68 -9.44 -8.04
N SER A 266 -17.22 -10.62 -8.49
CA SER A 266 -17.70 -11.94 -8.03
C SER A 266 -17.45 -12.16 -6.54
N ALA A 267 -16.30 -11.71 -6.03
CA ALA A 267 -15.97 -11.79 -4.61
C ALA A 267 -16.94 -10.94 -3.75
N GLN A 268 -17.17 -9.69 -4.14
CA GLN A 268 -18.16 -8.83 -3.48
C GLN A 268 -19.56 -9.44 -3.52
N ARG A 269 -19.99 -10.00 -4.67
CA ARG A 269 -21.30 -10.67 -4.80
C ARG A 269 -21.43 -11.87 -3.86
N ALA A 270 -20.41 -12.70 -3.73
CA ALA A 270 -20.43 -13.83 -2.80
C ALA A 270 -20.59 -13.37 -1.34
N ILE A 271 -19.92 -12.29 -0.94
CA ILE A 271 -20.07 -11.70 0.40
C ILE A 271 -21.48 -11.10 0.56
N ALA A 272 -21.99 -10.39 -0.45
CA ALA A 272 -23.33 -9.80 -0.44
C ALA A 272 -24.43 -10.87 -0.29
N GLU A 273 -24.34 -11.96 -1.05
CA GLU A 273 -25.26 -13.11 -0.98
C GLU A 273 -25.23 -13.77 0.39
N PHE A 274 -24.03 -13.97 0.96
CA PHE A 274 -23.86 -14.48 2.31
C PHE A 274 -24.49 -13.54 3.35
N CYS A 275 -24.17 -12.24 3.32
CA CYS A 275 -24.74 -11.25 4.23
C CYS A 275 -26.27 -11.20 4.13
N ALA A 276 -26.83 -11.26 2.92
CA ALA A 276 -28.27 -11.33 2.70
C ALA A 276 -28.89 -12.60 3.32
N SER A 277 -28.26 -13.77 3.11
CA SER A 277 -28.73 -15.05 3.68
C SER A 277 -28.71 -15.07 5.21
N GLU A 278 -27.77 -14.35 5.80
CA GLU A 278 -27.66 -14.21 7.24
C GLU A 278 -28.57 -13.09 7.76
N GLY A 279 -29.00 -12.12 6.95
CA GLY A 279 -29.68 -10.90 7.41
C GLY A 279 -28.71 -9.95 8.12
N ILE A 280 -27.53 -9.74 7.53
CA ILE A 280 -26.51 -8.78 7.94
C ILE A 280 -26.55 -7.61 6.95
N PRO A 281 -26.73 -6.35 7.41
CA PRO A 281 -26.62 -5.18 6.55
C PRO A 281 -25.27 -5.13 5.83
N PHE A 282 -25.28 -4.81 4.54
CA PHE A 282 -24.12 -4.91 3.65
C PHE A 282 -24.01 -3.68 2.73
N LEU A 283 -22.78 -3.21 2.51
CA LEU A 283 -22.46 -2.17 1.53
C LEU A 283 -21.24 -2.57 0.71
N ASP A 284 -21.38 -2.52 -0.61
CA ASP A 284 -20.26 -2.57 -1.56
C ASP A 284 -19.78 -1.14 -1.84
N ALA A 285 -18.54 -0.81 -1.52
CA ALA A 285 -17.97 0.51 -1.76
C ALA A 285 -17.54 0.72 -3.22
N LEU A 286 -17.46 -0.34 -4.04
CA LEU A 286 -17.01 -0.25 -5.43
C LEU A 286 -17.78 0.77 -6.26
N PRO A 287 -19.13 0.76 -6.32
CA PRO A 287 -19.88 1.69 -7.16
C PRO A 287 -19.60 3.16 -6.82
N ALA A 288 -19.39 3.47 -5.54
CA ALA A 288 -19.16 4.84 -5.07
C ALA A 288 -17.79 5.41 -5.47
N LEU A 289 -16.84 4.54 -5.84
CA LEU A 289 -15.47 4.92 -6.17
C LEU A 289 -15.19 4.93 -7.68
N LEU A 290 -16.14 4.49 -8.51
CA LEU A 290 -15.97 4.40 -9.97
C LEU A 290 -15.73 5.76 -10.64
N ASP A 291 -16.32 6.84 -10.13
CA ASP A 291 -16.16 8.19 -10.67
C ASP A 291 -14.78 8.78 -10.36
N LEU A 292 -14.22 8.47 -9.19
CA LEU A 292 -12.86 8.84 -8.81
C LEU A 292 -11.81 7.99 -9.56
N GLY A 293 -12.16 6.77 -9.94
CA GLY A 293 -11.28 5.84 -10.64
C GLY A 293 -9.97 5.64 -9.89
N ALA A 294 -8.85 5.64 -10.63
CA ALA A 294 -7.51 5.48 -10.06
C ALA A 294 -7.14 6.48 -8.95
N ALA A 295 -7.76 7.66 -8.92
CA ALA A 295 -7.47 8.72 -7.94
C ALA A 295 -8.07 8.45 -6.56
N ALA A 296 -8.99 7.48 -6.45
CA ALA A 296 -9.48 6.99 -5.16
C ALA A 296 -8.40 6.29 -4.32
N PHE A 297 -7.24 5.96 -4.90
CA PHE A 297 -6.21 5.15 -4.28
C PHE A 297 -4.83 5.82 -4.34
N ILE A 298 -4.02 5.60 -3.31
CA ILE A 298 -2.59 5.97 -3.32
C ILE A 298 -1.71 4.87 -3.91
N ASP A 299 -2.13 3.61 -3.78
CA ASP A 299 -1.42 2.43 -4.26
C ASP A 299 -2.39 1.30 -4.71
N TYR A 300 -2.08 0.04 -4.45
CA TYR A 300 -2.81 -1.12 -4.95
C TYR A 300 -4.21 -1.28 -4.31
N ASP A 301 -4.35 -0.91 -3.04
CA ASP A 301 -5.50 -1.20 -2.18
C ASP A 301 -5.82 -0.09 -1.17
N HIS A 302 -4.87 0.82 -0.88
CA HIS A 302 -5.10 1.90 0.07
C HIS A 302 -5.73 3.14 -0.56
N PHE A 303 -6.71 3.70 0.14
CA PHE A 303 -7.42 4.89 -0.32
C PHE A 303 -6.55 6.15 -0.25
N SER A 304 -6.75 7.04 -1.21
CA SER A 304 -6.37 8.44 -1.08
C SER A 304 -7.31 9.17 -0.12
N PRO A 305 -6.97 10.38 0.36
CA PRO A 305 -7.89 11.16 1.19
C PRO A 305 -9.26 11.40 0.51
N ALA A 306 -9.28 11.50 -0.82
CA ALA A 306 -10.52 11.64 -1.58
C ALA A 306 -11.32 10.32 -1.62
N GLY A 307 -10.65 9.18 -1.81
CA GLY A 307 -11.30 7.86 -1.77
C GLY A 307 -11.86 7.54 -0.39
N ALA A 308 -11.08 7.77 0.67
CA ALA A 308 -11.50 7.53 2.05
C ALA A 308 -12.71 8.39 2.44
N ARG A 309 -12.72 9.67 2.02
CA ARG A 309 -13.89 10.54 2.18
C ARG A 309 -15.12 10.01 1.46
N ARG A 310 -14.97 9.55 0.21
CA ARG A 310 -16.11 9.02 -0.56
C ARG A 310 -16.69 7.76 0.07
N VAL A 311 -15.84 6.87 0.60
CA VAL A 311 -16.29 5.70 1.37
C VAL A 311 -17.07 6.15 2.61
N ALA A 312 -16.54 7.11 3.38
CA ALA A 312 -17.22 7.63 4.57
C ALA A 312 -18.58 8.27 4.26
N GLU A 313 -18.68 9.07 3.19
CA GLU A 313 -19.94 9.64 2.70
C GLU A 313 -20.95 8.53 2.36
N THR A 314 -20.51 7.52 1.62
CA THR A 314 -21.36 6.38 1.21
C THR A 314 -21.86 5.61 2.43
N VAL A 315 -21.00 5.35 3.41
CA VAL A 315 -21.39 4.69 4.67
C VAL A 315 -22.39 5.55 5.43
N ALA A 316 -22.17 6.86 5.55
CA ALA A 316 -23.09 7.77 6.23
C ALA A 316 -24.48 7.81 5.58
N ASP A 317 -24.55 7.69 4.25
CA ASP A 317 -25.80 7.77 3.47
C ASP A 317 -26.50 6.42 3.28
N SER A 318 -25.81 5.32 3.57
CA SER A 318 -26.31 3.96 3.34
C SER A 318 -27.41 3.50 4.30
N GLY A 319 -27.59 4.17 5.44
CA GLY A 319 -28.46 3.70 6.52
C GLY A 319 -27.93 2.47 7.26
N LEU A 320 -26.66 2.09 7.05
CA LEU A 320 -26.02 1.00 7.82
C LEU A 320 -25.95 1.32 9.32
N LEU A 321 -25.76 2.59 9.67
CA LEU A 321 -25.77 3.07 11.03
C LEU A 321 -27.16 3.56 11.42
N ASP A 322 -27.62 3.15 12.59
CA ASP A 322 -28.91 3.54 13.13
C ASP A 322 -28.74 4.76 14.04
N LEU A 323 -28.63 5.93 13.42
CA LEU A 323 -28.27 7.17 14.12
C LEU A 323 -29.49 7.92 14.71
N ASP A 324 -30.71 7.40 14.50
CA ASP A 324 -31.96 8.03 14.91
C ASP A 324 -32.63 7.29 16.09
N GLU A 325 -32.16 7.50 17.33
CA GLU A 325 -32.93 7.12 18.53
C GLU A 325 -32.84 8.17 19.66
N GLY A 326 -33.63 9.23 19.51
CA GLY A 326 -33.98 10.17 20.58
C GLY A 326 -35.23 9.79 21.38
N ALA A 327 -35.80 8.59 21.22
CA ALA A 327 -37.11 8.27 21.79
C ALA A 327 -37.30 6.79 22.14
N THR A 328 -36.56 6.24 23.11
CA THR A 328 -37.10 5.29 24.10
C THR A 328 -36.00 4.79 25.06
N ARG A 329 -35.96 5.37 26.26
CA ARG A 329 -35.81 4.70 27.58
C ARG A 329 -35.50 5.77 28.63
N GLU A 330 -36.55 6.45 29.07
CA GLU A 330 -36.58 7.12 30.36
C GLU A 330 -36.45 6.07 31.48
N ARG A 331 -35.50 6.27 32.39
CA ARG A 331 -35.60 5.91 33.81
C ARG A 331 -34.85 6.95 34.66
N THR A 332 -35.61 7.98 35.03
CA THR A 332 -35.69 8.63 36.36
C THR A 332 -34.45 8.76 37.25
N ALA A 333 -34.00 10.01 37.52
CA ALA A 333 -34.10 10.69 38.84
C ALA A 333 -33.25 11.99 38.92
N SER A 334 -33.96 13.13 39.08
CA SER A 334 -33.67 14.38 39.82
C SER A 334 -32.23 15.00 39.94
N SER A 335 -32.01 16.10 39.19
CA SER A 335 -31.50 17.48 39.51
C SER A 335 -30.41 17.78 40.59
N PRO A 336 -29.68 18.94 40.60
CA PRO A 336 -29.52 20.05 39.61
C PRO A 336 -28.07 20.61 39.35
N ARG A 337 -27.90 21.21 38.15
CA ARG A 337 -27.11 22.41 37.71
C ARG A 337 -25.56 22.59 37.90
N MET A 338 -24.98 22.98 36.74
CA MET A 338 -23.76 23.77 36.41
C MET A 338 -22.40 23.04 36.51
N ILE A 339 -21.45 23.15 35.56
CA ILE A 339 -21.10 24.20 34.59
C ILE A 339 -20.82 23.56 33.22
N ALA A 340 -21.38 24.11 32.15
CA ALA A 340 -20.87 23.84 30.79
C ALA A 340 -19.66 24.75 30.52
N PRO A 341 -18.51 24.24 30.03
CA PRO A 341 -17.67 25.03 29.17
C PRO A 341 -18.25 24.96 27.76
N ALA A 342 -18.48 26.14 27.20
CA ALA A 342 -19.08 26.38 25.90
C ALA A 342 -18.38 25.60 24.77
N ALA A 343 -19.19 25.06 23.87
CA ALA A 343 -18.81 24.75 22.50
C ALA A 343 -18.45 26.06 21.79
N GLY A 344 -17.20 26.50 21.93
CA GLY A 344 -16.56 27.51 21.10
C GLY A 344 -15.42 26.87 20.32
N LYS A 345 -15.07 27.41 19.14
CA LYS A 345 -13.86 27.02 18.40
C LYS A 345 -12.68 26.97 19.39
N PRO A 346 -11.98 25.84 19.58
CA PRO A 346 -11.11 25.61 20.73
C PRO A 346 -9.79 26.42 20.72
N GLY A 347 -9.64 27.40 19.83
CA GLY A 347 -8.41 28.18 19.66
C GLY A 347 -7.90 28.84 20.95
N PRO A 348 -8.66 29.73 21.61
CA PRO A 348 -8.16 30.47 22.77
C PRO A 348 -7.80 29.60 23.98
N ALA A 349 -8.59 28.55 24.24
CA ALA A 349 -8.35 27.63 25.35
C ALA A 349 -7.09 26.77 25.09
N LEU A 350 -6.93 26.24 23.87
CA LEU A 350 -5.74 25.47 23.49
C LEU A 350 -4.47 26.34 23.49
N LEU A 351 -4.58 27.60 23.05
CA LEU A 351 -3.46 28.55 23.11
C LEU A 351 -3.02 28.84 24.55
N ALA A 352 -3.96 28.90 25.50
CA ALA A 352 -3.63 29.03 26.92
C ALA A 352 -2.96 27.74 27.47
N SER A 353 -3.47 26.56 27.10
CA SER A 353 -2.92 25.26 27.52
C SER A 353 -1.50 24.99 26.99
N LEU A 354 -1.05 25.66 25.92
CA LEU A 354 0.38 25.64 25.52
C LEU A 354 1.33 26.23 26.58
N ARG A 355 0.82 26.95 27.58
CA ARG A 355 1.59 27.51 28.70
C ARG A 355 1.28 26.82 30.03
N ALA A 356 0.57 25.69 30.01
CA ALA A 356 0.24 24.94 31.21
C ALA A 356 1.49 24.42 31.92
N ALA A 357 1.42 24.29 33.25
CA ALA A 357 2.51 23.73 34.04
C ALA A 357 2.78 22.26 33.68
N ASP A 358 1.72 21.48 33.42
CA ASP A 358 1.81 20.07 33.02
C ASP A 358 2.25 19.93 31.55
N PRO A 359 3.40 19.30 31.27
CA PRO A 359 3.85 19.05 29.91
C PRO A 359 2.89 18.19 29.08
N ARG A 360 2.09 17.31 29.69
CA ARG A 360 1.10 16.49 28.99
C ARG A 360 0.00 17.36 28.40
N GLU A 361 -0.44 18.35 29.15
CA GLU A 361 -1.44 19.33 28.69
C GLU A 361 -0.88 20.19 27.55
N ARG A 362 0.37 20.67 27.68
CA ARG A 362 1.06 21.41 26.60
C ARG A 362 1.20 20.57 25.33
N THR A 363 1.55 19.29 25.47
CA THR A 363 1.70 18.32 24.37
C THR A 363 0.36 18.12 23.64
N ALA A 364 -0.71 17.86 24.40
CA ALA A 364 -2.06 17.69 23.86
C ALA A 364 -2.55 18.97 23.16
N ALA A 365 -2.26 20.14 23.73
CA ALA A 365 -2.59 21.44 23.15
C ALA A 365 -1.85 21.68 21.82
N ALA A 366 -0.54 21.43 21.78
CA ALA A 366 0.27 21.57 20.57
C ALA A 366 -0.23 20.68 19.44
N ARG A 367 -0.54 19.41 19.75
CA ARG A 367 -1.10 18.45 18.79
C ARG A 367 -2.49 18.87 18.30
N ALA A 368 -3.37 19.27 19.23
CA ALA A 368 -4.74 19.66 18.91
C ALA A 368 -4.81 20.93 18.03
N LEU A 369 -3.87 21.87 18.19
CA LEU A 369 -3.82 23.09 17.38
C LEU A 369 -3.48 22.83 15.91
N GLY A 370 -2.64 21.84 15.59
CA GLY A 370 -2.35 21.47 14.21
C GLY A 370 -3.42 20.59 13.53
N ASN A 371 -4.18 19.83 14.33
CA ASN A 371 -5.20 18.89 13.83
C ASN A 371 -6.60 19.53 13.68
N ARG A 372 -6.83 20.69 14.29
CA ARG A 372 -8.12 21.40 14.24
C ARG A 372 -7.94 22.69 13.47
N ALA A 373 -8.98 23.15 12.78
CA ALA A 373 -9.05 24.43 12.05
C ALA A 373 -8.93 25.65 13.00
N ALA A 374 -7.85 25.72 13.78
CA ALA A 374 -7.46 26.86 14.57
C ALA A 374 -7.04 27.97 13.60
N GLU A 375 -7.35 29.22 13.97
CA GLU A 375 -7.00 30.38 13.16
C GLU A 375 -5.46 30.47 13.03
N PRO A 376 -4.89 30.28 11.82
CA PRO A 376 -3.44 30.16 11.63
C PRO A 376 -2.66 31.33 12.21
N ALA A 377 -3.23 32.54 12.13
CA ALA A 377 -2.65 33.79 12.63
C ALA A 377 -2.30 33.74 14.14
N SER A 378 -3.02 32.95 14.93
CA SER A 378 -2.80 32.82 16.37
C SER A 378 -2.07 31.52 16.74
N ALA A 379 -2.35 30.43 16.03
CA ALA A 379 -1.78 29.12 16.31
C ALA A 379 -0.31 29.01 15.90
N ILE A 380 0.06 29.52 14.73
CA ILE A 380 1.43 29.38 14.19
C ILE A 380 2.46 30.06 15.11
N PRO A 381 2.31 31.32 15.56
CA PRO A 381 3.27 31.95 16.47
C PRO A 381 3.39 31.20 17.80
N ALA A 382 2.28 30.68 18.33
CA ALA A 382 2.27 29.96 19.60
C ALA A 382 2.96 28.60 19.50
N LEU A 383 2.71 27.84 18.43
CA LEU A 383 3.41 26.58 18.16
C LEU A 383 4.90 26.82 17.85
N ALA A 384 5.24 27.88 17.12
CA ALA A 384 6.63 28.27 16.87
C ALA A 384 7.39 28.55 18.18
N ALA A 385 6.74 29.17 19.17
CA ALA A 385 7.31 29.34 20.50
C ALA A 385 7.45 28.01 21.26
N ALA A 386 6.48 27.11 21.15
CA ALA A 386 6.50 25.78 21.79
C ALA A 386 7.61 24.85 21.25
N LEU A 387 8.21 25.15 20.09
CA LEU A 387 9.42 24.46 19.63
C LEU A 387 10.63 24.66 20.56
N ALA A 388 10.59 25.63 21.47
CA ALA A 388 11.63 25.85 22.48
C ALA A 388 11.31 25.23 23.85
N ASP A 389 10.24 24.43 23.96
CA ASP A 389 9.84 23.81 25.23
C ASP A 389 10.94 22.86 25.77
N PRO A 390 11.20 22.84 27.09
CA PRO A 390 12.17 21.91 27.66
C PRO A 390 11.78 20.44 27.43
N VAL A 391 10.50 20.13 27.27
CA VAL A 391 9.99 18.76 27.12
C VAL A 391 9.96 18.36 25.63
N PRO A 392 10.69 17.30 25.23
CA PRO A 392 10.78 16.90 23.82
C PRO A 392 9.44 16.56 23.17
N GLU A 393 8.51 15.97 23.91
CA GLU A 393 7.17 15.61 23.43
C GLU A 393 6.37 16.84 23.01
N VAL A 394 6.55 17.96 23.73
CA VAL A 394 5.93 19.25 23.39
C VAL A 394 6.59 19.81 22.13
N ARG A 395 7.93 19.81 22.05
CA ARG A 395 8.65 20.28 20.84
C ARG A 395 8.26 19.49 19.60
N ALA A 396 8.19 18.17 19.71
CA ALA A 396 7.79 17.29 18.61
C ALA A 396 6.36 17.62 18.19
N SER A 397 5.42 17.64 19.15
CA SER A 397 4.01 17.97 18.88
C SER A 397 3.81 19.37 18.31
N ALA A 398 4.67 20.34 18.68
CA ALA A 398 4.68 21.67 18.09
C ALA A 398 5.17 21.65 16.64
N ALA A 399 6.22 20.89 16.33
CA ALA A 399 6.70 20.72 14.95
C ALA A 399 5.63 20.05 14.07
N TRP A 400 5.04 18.94 14.52
CA TRP A 400 3.89 18.30 13.86
C TRP A 400 2.70 19.25 13.75
N GLY A 401 2.41 20.01 14.80
CA GLY A 401 1.33 20.99 14.80
C GLY A 401 1.49 22.03 13.69
N LEU A 402 2.71 22.55 13.51
CA LEU A 402 3.04 23.51 12.47
C LEU A 402 2.86 22.95 11.06
N GLY A 403 3.29 21.71 10.81
CA GLY A 403 3.11 21.09 9.50
C GLY A 403 1.65 20.85 9.12
N GLY A 404 0.74 20.72 10.10
CA GLY A 404 -0.71 20.64 9.86
C GLY A 404 -1.30 21.86 9.15
N PHE A 405 -0.63 23.02 9.24
CA PHE A 405 -1.00 24.25 8.52
C PHE A 405 -0.43 24.33 7.10
N GLY A 406 0.41 23.37 6.69
CA GLY A 406 1.03 23.32 5.37
C GLY A 406 1.75 24.63 5.02
N PRO A 407 1.56 25.19 3.80
CA PRO A 407 2.22 26.43 3.38
C PRO A 407 1.98 27.64 4.27
N ALA A 408 0.88 27.67 5.05
CA ALA A 408 0.57 28.81 5.93
C ALA A 408 1.59 28.95 7.08
N ALA A 409 2.28 27.88 7.47
CA ALA A 409 3.30 27.88 8.52
C ALA A 409 4.67 28.42 8.09
N ALA A 410 4.81 29.00 6.89
CA ALA A 410 6.07 29.54 6.39
C ALA A 410 6.74 30.56 7.34
N SER A 411 5.95 31.34 8.11
CA SER A 411 6.49 32.29 9.09
C SER A 411 7.19 31.62 10.27
N ALA A 412 6.95 30.33 10.53
CA ALA A 412 7.60 29.57 11.59
C ALA A 412 8.95 28.94 11.17
N LEU A 413 9.36 29.06 9.90
CA LEU A 413 10.60 28.48 9.39
C LEU A 413 11.85 28.83 10.22
N PRO A 414 12.06 30.08 10.70
CA PRO A 414 13.22 30.42 11.53
C PRO A 414 13.27 29.65 12.86
N ALA A 415 12.12 29.30 13.43
CA ALA A 415 12.04 28.51 14.67
C ALA A 415 12.10 26.99 14.39
N LEU A 416 11.54 26.55 13.25
CA LEU A 416 11.42 25.14 12.88
C LEU A 416 12.71 24.56 12.30
N ALA A 417 13.40 25.24 11.39
CA ALA A 417 14.59 24.72 10.74
C ALA A 417 15.73 24.32 11.71
N PRO A 418 16.01 25.07 12.80
CA PRO A 418 16.97 24.65 13.82
C PRO A 418 16.63 23.33 14.51
N ARG A 419 15.35 22.96 14.59
CA ARG A 419 14.88 21.71 15.23
C ARG A 419 15.22 20.45 14.44
N LEU A 420 15.70 20.58 13.20
CA LEU A 420 16.32 19.46 12.48
C LEU A 420 17.58 18.94 13.17
N ARG A 421 18.19 19.70 14.10
CA ARG A 421 19.35 19.27 14.89
C ARG A 421 19.02 18.98 16.34
N ASP A 422 17.74 18.74 16.67
CA ASP A 422 17.32 18.45 18.03
C ASP A 422 17.84 17.07 18.49
N ASP A 423 18.16 16.93 19.77
CA ASP A 423 18.71 15.69 20.33
C ASP A 423 17.71 14.52 20.24
N VAL A 424 16.42 14.82 20.18
CA VAL A 424 15.36 13.80 20.12
C VAL A 424 14.90 13.55 18.68
N ALA A 425 14.99 12.29 18.25
CA ALA A 425 14.62 11.85 16.90
C ALA A 425 13.19 12.26 16.51
N GLY A 426 12.23 12.16 17.43
CA GLY A 426 10.84 12.57 17.18
C GLY A 426 10.69 14.06 16.83
N VAL A 427 11.54 14.93 17.41
CA VAL A 427 11.55 16.36 17.11
C VAL A 427 12.18 16.60 15.74
N ARG A 428 13.29 15.91 15.41
CA ARG A 428 13.91 15.98 14.09
C ARG A 428 12.96 15.52 12.98
N ALA A 429 12.30 14.38 13.18
CA ALA A 429 11.32 13.81 12.23
C ALA A 429 10.10 14.71 12.05
N GLY A 430 9.51 15.21 13.15
CA GLY A 430 8.38 16.14 13.08
C GLY A 430 8.74 17.46 12.39
N SER A 431 9.97 17.94 12.61
CA SER A 431 10.47 19.15 11.94
C SER A 431 10.70 18.92 10.46
N ALA A 432 11.31 17.79 10.07
CA ALA A 432 11.49 17.42 8.67
C ALA A 432 10.14 17.30 7.96
N TRP A 433 9.18 16.60 8.57
CA TRP A 433 7.83 16.48 8.04
C TRP A 433 7.16 17.85 7.85
N ALA A 434 7.22 18.71 8.86
CA ALA A 434 6.60 20.03 8.79
C ALA A 434 7.20 20.92 7.70
N LEU A 435 8.52 20.87 7.50
CA LEU A 435 9.17 21.54 6.38
C LEU A 435 8.67 21.01 5.03
N GLY A 436 8.49 19.70 4.91
CA GLY A 436 7.89 19.08 3.72
C GLY A 436 6.47 19.57 3.45
N GLN A 437 5.63 19.69 4.48
CA GLN A 437 4.25 20.20 4.34
C GLN A 437 4.19 21.70 4.02
N ILE A 438 5.14 22.49 4.54
CA ILE A 438 5.30 23.90 4.15
C ILE A 438 5.68 24.01 2.67
N GLY A 439 6.42 23.02 2.14
CA GLY A 439 6.72 22.89 0.73
C GLY A 439 7.82 23.87 0.27
N PRO A 440 7.71 24.47 -0.93
CA PRO A 440 8.80 25.25 -1.54
C PRO A 440 9.34 26.41 -0.68
N ALA A 441 8.53 27.00 0.20
CA ALA A 441 9.02 28.06 1.10
C ALA A 441 10.10 27.56 2.07
N ALA A 442 10.14 26.26 2.37
CA ALA A 442 11.14 25.63 3.23
C ALA A 442 12.45 25.24 2.49
N GLN A 443 12.60 25.59 1.21
CA GLN A 443 13.79 25.31 0.41
C GLN A 443 15.13 25.73 1.08
N PRO A 444 15.23 26.84 1.85
CA PRO A 444 16.45 27.16 2.59
C PRO A 444 16.90 26.09 3.61
N ALA A 445 15.99 25.22 4.06
CA ALA A 445 16.30 24.12 4.97
C ALA A 445 16.82 22.86 4.26
N ALA A 446 16.89 22.84 2.92
CA ALA A 446 17.27 21.67 2.13
C ALA A 446 18.61 21.05 2.56
N ALA A 447 19.65 21.85 2.78
CA ALA A 447 20.96 21.34 3.19
C ALA A 447 20.91 20.63 4.57
N ALA A 448 20.08 21.13 5.48
CA ALA A 448 19.87 20.49 6.77
C ALA A 448 19.07 19.19 6.63
N LEU A 449 18.05 19.15 5.76
CA LEU A 449 17.32 17.93 5.44
C LEU A 449 18.22 16.87 4.80
N VAL A 450 19.17 17.24 3.92
CA VAL A 450 20.15 16.29 3.36
C VAL A 450 21.00 15.66 4.46
N THR A 451 21.35 16.41 5.50
CA THR A 451 22.13 15.87 6.63
C THR A 451 21.36 14.78 7.38
N LEU A 452 20.04 14.92 7.48
CA LEU A 452 19.16 13.94 8.14
C LEU A 452 18.96 12.66 7.35
N LEU A 453 19.39 12.59 6.10
CA LEU A 453 19.36 11.33 5.36
C LEU A 453 20.31 10.30 5.98
N ASP A 454 21.34 10.71 6.70
CA ASP A 454 22.24 9.80 7.42
C ASP A 454 21.94 9.69 8.92
N ASP A 455 20.76 10.14 9.35
CA ASP A 455 20.34 10.01 10.74
C ASP A 455 20.34 8.55 11.20
N GLU A 456 20.61 8.32 12.48
CA GLU A 456 20.57 6.97 13.07
C GLU A 456 19.15 6.40 13.06
N ASP A 457 18.15 7.27 13.23
CA ASP A 457 16.74 6.91 13.25
C ASP A 457 16.16 6.82 11.83
N GLU A 458 15.54 5.70 11.51
CA GLU A 458 14.97 5.43 10.19
C GLU A 458 13.81 6.36 9.81
N SER A 459 12.96 6.70 10.79
CA SER A 459 11.84 7.62 10.56
C SER A 459 12.34 9.01 10.21
N VAL A 460 13.40 9.48 10.88
CA VAL A 460 14.05 10.75 10.55
C VAL A 460 14.57 10.74 9.11
N ARG A 461 15.27 9.68 8.69
CA ARG A 461 15.76 9.53 7.31
C ARG A 461 14.62 9.56 6.29
N TRP A 462 13.57 8.77 6.53
CA TRP A 462 12.40 8.70 5.67
C TRP A 462 11.74 10.08 5.49
N ARG A 463 11.45 10.77 6.60
CA ARG A 463 10.82 12.09 6.60
C ARG A 463 11.69 13.13 5.92
N ALA A 464 13.00 13.07 6.11
CA ALA A 464 13.93 13.96 5.43
C ALA A 464 13.91 13.74 3.90
N GLY A 465 13.85 12.49 3.44
CA GLY A 465 13.70 12.15 2.02
C GLY A 465 12.39 12.68 1.41
N GLU A 466 11.26 12.47 2.08
CA GLU A 466 9.96 13.01 1.66
C GLU A 466 9.95 14.55 1.63
N ALA A 467 10.51 15.17 2.68
CA ALA A 467 10.59 16.61 2.79
C ALA A 467 11.44 17.19 1.66
N LEU A 468 12.59 16.58 1.33
CA LEU A 468 13.39 16.99 0.17
C LEU A 468 12.61 16.93 -1.14
N ALA A 469 11.75 15.94 -1.34
CA ALA A 469 10.91 15.89 -2.53
C ALA A 469 9.90 17.06 -2.58
N ALA A 470 9.30 17.40 -1.44
CA ALA A 470 8.25 18.43 -1.35
C ALA A 470 8.79 19.87 -1.34
N VAL A 471 9.96 20.12 -0.73
CA VAL A 471 10.58 21.45 -0.71
C VAL A 471 11.22 21.84 -2.03
N GLY A 472 11.48 20.88 -2.92
CA GLY A 472 12.06 21.13 -4.24
C GLY A 472 13.43 21.82 -4.18
N PRO A 473 14.47 21.18 -3.63
CA PRO A 473 15.75 21.82 -3.41
C PRO A 473 16.44 22.15 -4.74
N GLU A 474 17.05 23.33 -4.80
CA GLU A 474 17.93 23.70 -5.90
C GLU A 474 19.10 22.69 -6.00
N PRO A 475 19.39 22.15 -7.21
CA PRO A 475 20.45 21.16 -7.39
C PRO A 475 21.81 21.61 -6.83
N ALA A 476 22.15 22.89 -6.99
CA ALA A 476 23.39 23.48 -6.48
C ALA A 476 23.57 23.31 -4.95
N THR A 477 22.48 23.21 -4.20
CA THR A 477 22.49 23.10 -2.74
C THR A 477 22.72 21.68 -2.25
N CYS A 478 22.19 20.67 -2.97
CA CYS A 478 22.08 19.32 -2.44
C CYS A 478 22.74 18.22 -3.29
N LEU A 479 22.95 18.45 -4.60
CA LEU A 479 23.35 17.41 -5.54
C LEU A 479 24.64 16.70 -5.10
N GLU A 480 25.68 17.46 -4.76
CA GLU A 480 26.98 16.86 -4.42
C GLU A 480 26.93 16.11 -3.09
N ALA A 481 26.15 16.59 -2.12
CA ALA A 481 25.96 15.90 -0.85
C ALA A 481 25.17 14.60 -1.03
N LEU A 482 24.06 14.64 -1.77
CA LEU A 482 23.26 13.45 -2.10
C LEU A 482 24.08 12.41 -2.89
N ARG A 483 24.87 12.85 -3.87
CA ARG A 483 25.77 12.00 -4.65
C ARG A 483 26.77 11.26 -3.75
N ARG A 484 27.36 11.95 -2.77
CA ARG A 484 28.28 11.35 -1.79
C ARG A 484 27.60 10.32 -0.88
N ILE A 485 26.36 10.57 -0.44
CA ILE A 485 25.61 9.61 0.40
C ILE A 485 25.34 8.33 -0.38
N VAL A 486 24.83 8.44 -1.61
CA VAL A 486 24.53 7.26 -2.46
C VAL A 486 25.79 6.45 -2.79
N ALA A 487 26.93 7.11 -3.01
CA ALA A 487 28.17 6.45 -3.40
C ALA A 487 28.85 5.66 -2.27
N ASP A 488 28.53 5.93 -1.01
CA ASP A 488 29.19 5.31 0.14
C ASP A 488 28.37 4.14 0.69
N PRO A 489 28.81 2.88 0.50
CA PRO A 489 28.08 1.68 0.93
C PRO A 489 27.94 1.55 2.46
N GLY A 490 28.65 2.34 3.26
CA GLY A 490 28.50 2.39 4.72
C GLY A 490 27.35 3.27 5.21
N ARG A 491 26.80 4.14 4.35
CA ARG A 491 25.77 5.12 4.72
C ARG A 491 24.39 4.49 4.87
N ARG A 492 23.62 4.92 5.87
CA ARG A 492 22.24 4.41 6.08
C ARG A 492 21.25 5.02 5.08
N GLY A 493 21.49 6.27 4.69
CA GLY A 493 20.58 7.09 3.86
C GLY A 493 20.60 6.88 2.37
N ARG A 494 21.22 5.80 1.87
CA ARG A 494 21.44 5.64 0.41
C ARG A 494 20.14 5.60 -0.38
N GLY A 495 19.13 4.91 0.14
CA GLY A 495 17.84 4.78 -0.53
C GLY A 495 17.18 6.15 -0.63
N GLU A 496 17.06 6.85 0.49
CA GLU A 496 16.45 8.17 0.59
C GLU A 496 17.19 9.20 -0.27
N ALA A 497 18.53 9.18 -0.26
CA ALA A 497 19.36 10.04 -1.10
C ALA A 497 19.19 9.73 -2.59
N ALA A 498 19.11 8.46 -3.00
CA ALA A 498 18.81 8.07 -4.37
C ALA A 498 17.42 8.58 -4.79
N GLY A 499 16.43 8.45 -3.92
CA GLY A 499 15.09 9.00 -4.11
C GLY A 499 15.10 10.51 -4.34
N ALA A 500 15.80 11.25 -3.48
CA ALA A 500 15.96 12.71 -3.55
C ALA A 500 16.66 13.14 -4.85
N LEU A 501 17.72 12.45 -5.27
CA LEU A 501 18.35 12.70 -6.58
C LEU A 501 17.36 12.54 -7.73
N GLY A 502 16.48 11.53 -7.67
CA GLY A 502 15.43 11.36 -8.66
C GLY A 502 14.45 12.55 -8.72
N HIS A 503 14.21 13.26 -7.61
CA HIS A 503 13.33 14.44 -7.59
C HIS A 503 13.98 15.68 -8.22
N LEU A 504 15.32 15.73 -8.26
CA LEU A 504 16.05 16.74 -9.05
C LEU A 504 15.91 16.52 -10.57
N GLY A 505 15.43 15.34 -10.99
CA GLY A 505 15.20 15.00 -12.39
C GLY A 505 16.48 15.12 -13.24
N PRO A 506 16.44 15.72 -14.44
CA PRO A 506 17.60 15.83 -15.33
C PRO A 506 18.82 16.52 -14.71
N ALA A 507 18.64 17.43 -13.74
CA ALA A 507 19.74 18.12 -13.07
C ALA A 507 20.63 17.17 -12.24
N ALA A 508 20.14 15.97 -11.90
CA ALA A 508 20.89 14.94 -11.20
C ALA A 508 21.80 14.09 -12.11
N ALA A 509 21.94 14.43 -13.40
CA ALA A 509 22.82 13.72 -14.33
C ALA A 509 24.26 13.45 -13.80
N PRO A 510 24.93 14.38 -13.07
CA PRO A 510 26.25 14.11 -12.48
C PRO A 510 26.27 12.96 -11.44
N ALA A 511 25.12 12.57 -10.90
CA ALA A 511 25.01 11.48 -9.93
C ALA A 511 24.75 10.10 -10.58
N VAL A 512 24.60 10.02 -11.91
CA VAL A 512 24.38 8.76 -12.64
C VAL A 512 25.40 7.67 -12.26
N PRO A 513 26.73 7.91 -12.18
CA PRO A 513 27.68 6.87 -11.78
C PRO A 513 27.42 6.29 -10.38
N ALA A 514 27.06 7.14 -9.42
CA ALA A 514 26.74 6.70 -8.06
C ALA A 514 25.44 5.87 -8.02
N LEU A 515 24.42 6.31 -8.76
CA LEU A 515 23.16 5.59 -8.89
C LEU A 515 23.33 4.24 -9.61
N VAL A 516 24.21 4.16 -10.61
CA VAL A 516 24.55 2.90 -11.28
C VAL A 516 25.19 1.90 -10.31
N SER A 517 26.08 2.36 -9.44
CA SER A 517 26.62 1.53 -8.36
C SER A 517 25.53 1.05 -7.41
N ALA A 518 24.59 1.93 -7.05
CA ALA A 518 23.47 1.63 -6.15
C ALA A 518 22.44 0.62 -6.71
N LEU A 519 22.42 0.39 -8.03
CA LEU A 519 21.62 -0.71 -8.62
C LEU A 519 22.10 -2.10 -8.18
N GLY A 520 23.36 -2.23 -7.75
CA GLY A 520 23.92 -3.48 -7.23
C GLY A 520 23.85 -3.63 -5.71
N ASP A 521 23.11 -2.76 -5.03
CA ASP A 521 23.07 -2.75 -3.56
C ASP A 521 22.40 -3.99 -2.97
N ALA A 522 22.90 -4.48 -1.83
CA ALA A 522 22.27 -5.58 -1.10
C ALA A 522 20.84 -5.23 -0.64
N ARG A 523 20.60 -3.96 -0.32
CA ARG A 523 19.29 -3.44 0.10
C ARG A 523 18.35 -3.24 -1.09
N ASN A 524 17.21 -3.93 -1.03
CA ASN A 524 16.15 -3.85 -2.05
C ASN A 524 15.68 -2.40 -2.27
N ASP A 525 15.47 -1.66 -1.17
CA ASP A 525 14.93 -0.30 -1.21
C ASP A 525 15.89 0.70 -1.90
N VAL A 526 17.21 0.46 -1.79
CA VAL A 526 18.25 1.25 -2.47
C VAL A 526 18.23 0.96 -3.96
N ARG A 527 18.23 -0.32 -4.36
CA ARG A 527 18.13 -0.72 -5.77
C ARG A 527 16.89 -0.12 -6.44
N ALA A 528 15.74 -0.25 -5.76
CA ALA A 528 14.45 0.26 -6.22
C ALA A 528 14.48 1.78 -6.48
N ARG A 529 14.97 2.55 -5.51
CA ARG A 529 15.04 4.02 -5.61
C ARG A 529 16.09 4.48 -6.61
N ALA A 530 17.22 3.77 -6.74
CA ALA A 530 18.23 4.06 -7.76
C ALA A 530 17.68 3.87 -9.18
N ALA A 531 16.98 2.77 -9.45
CA ALA A 531 16.34 2.55 -10.75
C ALA A 531 15.30 3.65 -11.07
N GLY A 532 14.44 3.97 -10.10
CA GLY A 532 13.46 5.05 -10.25
C GLY A 532 14.08 6.43 -10.44
N ALA A 533 15.22 6.71 -9.83
CA ALA A 533 15.95 7.96 -9.99
C ALA A 533 16.58 8.08 -11.39
N LEU A 534 17.20 7.01 -11.88
CA LEU A 534 17.77 6.96 -13.23
C LEU A 534 16.69 7.17 -14.31
N GLY A 535 15.50 6.58 -14.12
CA GLY A 535 14.35 6.84 -15.00
C GLY A 535 13.92 8.32 -15.00
N ARG A 536 13.90 8.98 -13.85
CA ARG A 536 13.55 10.41 -13.71
C ARG A 536 14.62 11.37 -14.24
N ILE A 537 15.89 10.97 -14.21
CA ILE A 537 16.99 11.68 -14.87
C ILE A 537 16.80 11.64 -16.40
N GLY A 538 16.24 10.53 -16.92
CA GLY A 538 15.87 10.40 -18.33
C GLY A 538 17.09 10.13 -19.23
N PRO A 539 17.18 10.72 -20.44
CA PRO A 539 18.20 10.37 -21.44
C PRO A 539 19.66 10.45 -20.95
N ALA A 540 19.97 11.35 -20.01
CA ALA A 540 21.32 11.47 -19.46
C ALA A 540 21.76 10.24 -18.64
N ALA A 541 20.81 9.37 -18.24
CA ALA A 541 21.08 8.11 -17.56
C ALA A 541 21.40 6.94 -18.53
N ALA A 542 21.63 7.20 -19.82
CA ALA A 542 22.04 6.19 -20.80
C ALA A 542 23.21 5.27 -20.34
N PRO A 543 24.24 5.75 -19.60
CA PRO A 543 25.30 4.87 -19.08
C PRO A 543 24.79 3.77 -18.14
N ALA A 544 23.59 3.90 -17.56
CA ALA A 544 23.00 2.90 -16.68
C ALA A 544 22.35 1.71 -17.41
N VAL A 545 22.12 1.82 -18.72
CA VAL A 545 21.38 0.84 -19.52
C VAL A 545 21.91 -0.59 -19.35
N PRO A 546 23.24 -0.88 -19.44
CA PRO A 546 23.73 -2.24 -19.27
C PRO A 546 23.45 -2.86 -17.89
N VAL A 547 23.41 -2.03 -16.84
CA VAL A 547 23.15 -2.48 -15.47
C VAL A 547 21.66 -2.67 -15.24
N LEU A 548 20.84 -1.76 -15.74
CA LEU A 548 19.38 -1.88 -15.73
C LEU A 548 18.91 -3.12 -16.49
N VAL A 549 19.54 -3.46 -17.63
CA VAL A 549 19.26 -4.70 -18.38
C VAL A 549 19.47 -5.94 -17.51
N ARG A 550 20.57 -6.02 -16.75
CA ARG A 550 20.78 -7.14 -15.81
C ARG A 550 19.76 -7.16 -14.68
N MET A 551 19.33 -5.99 -14.22
CA MET A 551 18.35 -5.84 -13.14
C MET A 551 16.94 -6.25 -13.56
N ILE A 552 16.62 -6.40 -14.86
CA ILE A 552 15.33 -6.92 -15.33
C ILE A 552 15.02 -8.29 -14.71
N SER A 553 16.04 -9.11 -14.46
CA SER A 553 15.90 -10.43 -13.83
C SER A 553 15.80 -10.38 -12.29
N ASP A 554 15.87 -9.21 -11.65
CA ASP A 554 15.62 -9.07 -10.21
C ASP A 554 14.14 -9.36 -9.93
N PRO A 555 13.81 -10.33 -9.04
CA PRO A 555 12.44 -10.75 -8.79
C PRO A 555 11.58 -9.64 -8.18
N ASP A 556 12.18 -8.74 -7.40
CA ASP A 556 11.46 -7.69 -6.68
C ASP A 556 11.40 -6.38 -7.49
N ASN A 557 12.43 -6.12 -8.28
CA ASN A 557 12.65 -4.81 -8.91
C ASN A 557 12.79 -4.83 -10.44
N GLY A 558 12.71 -6.00 -11.09
CA GLY A 558 12.85 -6.11 -12.54
C GLY A 558 11.91 -5.20 -13.32
N TRP A 559 10.68 -5.04 -12.83
CA TRP A 559 9.70 -4.12 -13.42
C TRP A 559 10.11 -2.64 -13.32
N ARG A 560 10.83 -2.23 -12.25
CA ARG A 560 11.35 -0.85 -12.10
C ARG A 560 12.48 -0.58 -13.08
N ALA A 561 13.31 -1.59 -13.34
CA ALA A 561 14.36 -1.49 -14.35
C ALA A 561 13.75 -1.30 -15.75
N VAL A 562 12.70 -2.05 -16.09
CA VAL A 562 11.94 -1.89 -17.34
C VAL A 562 11.34 -0.48 -17.45
N ASP A 563 10.69 0.02 -16.40
CA ASP A 563 10.11 1.36 -16.39
C ASP A 563 11.20 2.45 -16.57
N ALA A 564 12.35 2.29 -15.91
CA ALA A 564 13.49 3.19 -16.04
C ALA A 564 14.08 3.20 -17.45
N LEU A 565 14.26 2.04 -18.08
CA LEU A 565 14.71 1.91 -19.47
C LEU A 565 13.76 2.62 -20.43
N GLY A 566 12.45 2.47 -20.23
CA GLY A 566 11.44 3.20 -21.00
C GLY A 566 11.53 4.72 -20.80
N ALA A 567 11.80 5.18 -19.57
CA ALA A 567 11.92 6.61 -19.26
C ALA A 567 13.23 7.25 -19.78
N ILE A 568 14.31 6.48 -19.86
CA ILE A 568 15.54 6.88 -20.58
C ILE A 568 15.25 7.09 -22.08
N GLY A 569 14.29 6.36 -22.63
CA GLY A 569 13.77 6.57 -23.98
C GLY A 569 14.74 6.09 -25.06
N PRO A 570 14.90 6.81 -26.20
CA PRO A 570 15.71 6.36 -27.33
C PRO A 570 17.16 6.01 -26.98
N ALA A 571 17.74 6.65 -25.95
CA ALA A 571 19.09 6.36 -25.49
C ALA A 571 19.25 4.95 -24.86
N ALA A 572 18.14 4.25 -24.57
CA ALA A 572 18.11 2.87 -24.11
C ALA A 572 17.97 1.84 -25.25
N ALA A 573 18.29 2.19 -26.51
CA ALA A 573 18.20 1.29 -27.66
C ALA A 573 18.92 -0.07 -27.46
N ALA A 574 20.03 -0.09 -26.73
CA ALA A 574 20.75 -1.34 -26.42
C ALA A 574 19.93 -2.32 -25.55
N ALA A 575 18.88 -1.88 -24.87
CA ALA A 575 18.00 -2.72 -24.07
C ALA A 575 16.88 -3.40 -24.88
N VAL A 576 16.73 -3.10 -26.17
CA VAL A 576 15.61 -3.61 -26.99
C VAL A 576 15.51 -5.13 -26.92
N GLY A 577 16.61 -5.88 -27.08
CA GLY A 577 16.60 -7.35 -27.00
C GLY A 577 16.10 -7.87 -25.65
N ALA A 578 16.62 -7.33 -24.54
CA ALA A 578 16.19 -7.74 -23.19
C ALA A 578 14.73 -7.36 -22.90
N LEU A 579 14.26 -6.22 -23.41
CA LEU A 579 12.85 -5.82 -23.30
C LEU A 579 11.94 -6.71 -24.16
N THR A 580 12.41 -7.17 -25.33
CA THR A 580 11.70 -8.18 -26.13
C THR A 580 11.58 -9.50 -25.38
N GLU A 581 12.62 -9.93 -24.67
CA GLU A 581 12.57 -11.12 -23.79
C GLU A 581 11.62 -10.91 -22.60
N ALA A 582 11.62 -9.73 -21.99
CA ALA A 582 10.72 -9.36 -20.90
C ALA A 582 9.24 -9.36 -21.34
N LEU A 583 8.97 -9.00 -22.61
CA LEU A 583 7.64 -9.07 -23.22
C LEU A 583 7.11 -10.50 -23.36
N MET A 584 7.98 -11.52 -23.32
CA MET A 584 7.60 -12.93 -23.42
C MET A 584 7.48 -13.62 -22.05
N GLN A 585 7.63 -12.90 -20.94
CA GLN A 585 7.63 -13.48 -19.59
C GLN A 585 6.22 -13.81 -19.07
N ALA A 586 6.13 -14.69 -18.08
CA ALA A 586 4.87 -15.18 -17.52
C ALA A 586 4.01 -14.07 -16.85
N SER A 587 4.64 -13.06 -16.25
CA SER A 587 3.93 -11.97 -15.56
C SER A 587 3.37 -10.94 -16.55
N GLY A 588 2.04 -10.81 -16.64
CA GLY A 588 1.39 -9.80 -17.49
C GLY A 588 1.77 -8.37 -17.12
N SER A 589 2.01 -8.11 -15.82
CA SER A 589 2.55 -6.85 -15.30
C SER A 589 3.92 -6.47 -15.89
N LEU A 590 4.78 -7.47 -16.13
CA LEU A 590 6.10 -7.23 -16.73
C LEU A 590 5.97 -7.08 -18.26
N ARG A 591 5.09 -7.87 -18.90
CA ARG A 591 4.84 -7.80 -20.35
C ARG A 591 4.33 -6.43 -20.79
N TRP A 592 3.32 -5.87 -20.12
CA TRP A 592 2.78 -4.57 -20.55
C TRP A 592 3.78 -3.43 -20.35
N ARG A 593 4.60 -3.48 -19.29
CA ARG A 593 5.68 -2.51 -19.05
C ARG A 593 6.77 -2.62 -20.11
N ALA A 594 7.14 -3.83 -20.49
CA ALA A 594 8.12 -4.07 -21.56
C ALA A 594 7.62 -3.51 -22.90
N ALA A 595 6.35 -3.78 -23.27
CA ALA A 595 5.73 -3.18 -24.45
C ALA A 595 5.71 -1.65 -24.38
N GLN A 596 5.36 -1.07 -23.23
CA GLN A 596 5.39 0.37 -23.04
C GLN A 596 6.81 0.95 -23.18
N ALA A 597 7.82 0.30 -22.59
CA ALA A 597 9.20 0.72 -22.66
C ALA A 597 9.74 0.69 -24.10
N LEU A 598 9.48 -0.39 -24.84
CA LEU A 598 9.79 -0.48 -26.28
C LEU A 598 9.14 0.65 -27.08
N GLY A 599 7.87 0.97 -26.77
CA GLY A 599 7.18 2.10 -27.39
C GLY A 599 7.77 3.47 -27.05
N ARG A 600 8.37 3.66 -25.86
CA ARG A 600 9.05 4.90 -25.45
C ARG A 600 10.46 5.02 -26.04
N ILE A 601 11.15 3.90 -26.25
CA ILE A 601 12.42 3.86 -27.00
C ILE A 601 12.18 4.32 -28.45
N GLY A 602 11.04 3.98 -29.04
CA GLY A 602 10.61 4.49 -30.34
C GLY A 602 11.23 3.72 -31.49
N GLU A 603 11.70 4.41 -32.53
CA GLU A 603 12.13 3.80 -33.81
C GLU A 603 13.25 2.77 -33.65
N SER A 604 14.18 2.98 -32.72
CA SER A 604 15.25 2.00 -32.43
C SER A 604 14.72 0.66 -31.91
N ALA A 605 13.47 0.59 -31.45
CA ALA A 605 12.81 -0.63 -31.03
C ALA A 605 12.07 -1.37 -32.17
N ALA A 606 12.18 -0.93 -33.43
CA ALA A 606 11.57 -1.60 -34.57
C ALA A 606 11.89 -3.11 -34.69
N PRO A 607 13.10 -3.62 -34.32
CA PRO A 607 13.36 -5.06 -34.30
C PRO A 607 12.46 -5.87 -33.36
N ALA A 608 11.82 -5.23 -32.37
CA ALA A 608 10.86 -5.87 -31.46
C ALA A 608 9.43 -5.98 -32.04
N ALA A 609 9.18 -5.43 -33.25
CA ALA A 609 7.86 -5.42 -33.86
C ALA A 609 7.21 -6.81 -33.98
N PRO A 610 7.91 -7.91 -34.36
CA PRO A 610 7.30 -9.23 -34.41
C PRO A 610 6.78 -9.71 -33.04
N ALA A 611 7.54 -9.48 -31.97
CA ALA A 611 7.13 -9.85 -30.62
C ALA A 611 5.94 -9.01 -30.13
N LEU A 612 5.90 -7.72 -30.49
CA LEU A 612 4.76 -6.85 -30.19
C LEU A 612 3.52 -7.22 -30.99
N VAL A 613 3.65 -7.69 -32.22
CA VAL A 613 2.54 -8.27 -33.00
C VAL A 613 1.98 -9.48 -32.27
N GLY A 614 2.83 -10.38 -31.76
CA GLY A 614 2.38 -11.50 -30.91
C GLY A 614 1.67 -11.04 -29.64
N ALA A 615 2.14 -9.96 -29.01
CA ALA A 615 1.51 -9.37 -27.83
C ALA A 615 0.16 -8.68 -28.11
N LEU A 616 -0.23 -8.49 -29.38
CA LEU A 616 -1.60 -8.07 -29.73
C LEU A 616 -2.63 -9.19 -29.50
N ASP A 617 -2.19 -10.43 -29.28
CA ASP A 617 -3.03 -11.58 -28.94
C ASP A 617 -2.96 -11.95 -27.45
N ASP A 618 -2.35 -11.10 -26.62
CA ASP A 618 -2.21 -11.38 -25.19
C ASP A 618 -3.57 -11.45 -24.49
N GLY A 619 -3.69 -12.35 -23.51
CA GLY A 619 -4.91 -12.50 -22.70
C GLY A 619 -5.24 -11.23 -21.90
N GLU A 620 -4.24 -10.41 -21.55
CA GLU A 620 -4.44 -9.16 -20.82
C GLU A 620 -4.61 -7.96 -21.78
N ASP A 621 -5.70 -7.22 -21.60
CA ASP A 621 -6.04 -6.00 -22.33
C ASP A 621 -4.95 -4.91 -22.26
N ASN A 622 -4.33 -4.73 -21.09
CA ASN A 622 -3.26 -3.76 -20.88
C ASN A 622 -2.01 -4.08 -21.71
N VAL A 623 -1.72 -5.38 -21.93
CA VAL A 623 -0.60 -5.81 -22.78
C VAL A 623 -0.92 -5.51 -24.24
N ARG A 624 -2.11 -5.90 -24.73
CA ARG A 624 -2.57 -5.59 -26.10
C ARG A 624 -2.57 -4.09 -26.38
N LEU A 625 -3.08 -3.29 -25.43
CA LEU A 625 -3.10 -1.84 -25.50
C LEU A 625 -1.68 -1.25 -25.59
N ALA A 626 -0.78 -1.70 -24.73
CA ALA A 626 0.61 -1.25 -24.73
C ALA A 626 1.32 -1.61 -26.04
N ALA A 627 1.10 -2.82 -26.55
CA ALA A 627 1.67 -3.30 -27.80
C ALA A 627 1.17 -2.50 -29.01
N ALA A 628 -0.14 -2.27 -29.15
CA ALA A 628 -0.69 -1.45 -30.23
C ALA A 628 -0.13 -0.01 -30.21
N ARG A 629 0.00 0.58 -29.01
CA ARG A 629 0.61 1.91 -28.83
C ARG A 629 2.11 1.92 -29.12
N ALA A 630 2.82 0.83 -28.86
CA ALA A 630 4.25 0.71 -29.12
C ALA A 630 4.51 0.63 -30.63
N LEU A 631 3.77 -0.22 -31.35
CA LEU A 631 3.84 -0.34 -32.82
C LEU A 631 3.59 1.02 -33.50
N ALA A 632 2.64 1.81 -33.00
CA ALA A 632 2.36 3.16 -33.49
C ALA A 632 3.54 4.15 -33.31
N ARG A 633 4.42 3.94 -32.32
CA ARG A 633 5.52 4.86 -31.99
C ARG A 633 6.83 4.49 -32.69
N MET A 634 7.04 3.23 -33.03
CA MET A 634 8.31 2.74 -33.57
C MET A 634 8.45 2.76 -35.09
N ARG A 635 7.42 3.22 -35.82
CA ARG A 635 7.39 3.18 -37.30
C ARG A 635 7.74 1.79 -37.85
N ALA A 636 7.15 0.76 -37.24
CA ALA A 636 7.33 -0.62 -37.69
C ALA A 636 6.86 -0.79 -39.15
N ASP A 637 7.43 -1.79 -39.82
CA ASP A 637 7.10 -2.15 -41.20
C ASP A 637 5.57 -2.31 -41.37
N PRO A 638 4.92 -1.46 -42.22
CA PRO A 638 3.49 -1.55 -42.48
C PRO A 638 3.03 -2.94 -42.90
N ASP A 639 3.84 -3.69 -43.66
CA ASP A 639 3.45 -5.01 -44.16
C ASP A 639 3.34 -6.03 -43.02
N LEU A 640 4.19 -5.89 -41.99
CA LEU A 640 4.16 -6.74 -40.80
C LEU A 640 2.97 -6.41 -39.89
N VAL A 641 2.66 -5.12 -39.70
CA VAL A 641 1.80 -4.68 -38.58
C VAL A 641 0.38 -4.31 -39.01
N ARG A 642 0.14 -4.02 -40.30
CA ARG A 642 -1.18 -3.56 -40.77
C ARG A 642 -2.26 -4.60 -40.55
N ALA A 643 -2.07 -5.84 -41.00
CA ALA A 643 -3.07 -6.89 -40.85
C ALA A 643 -3.37 -7.23 -39.36
N PRO A 644 -2.37 -7.40 -38.48
CA PRO A 644 -2.62 -7.55 -37.04
C PRO A 644 -3.37 -6.37 -36.41
N LEU A 645 -3.03 -5.12 -36.78
CA LEU A 645 -3.70 -3.94 -36.26
C LEU A 645 -5.15 -3.81 -36.75
N LEU A 646 -5.44 -4.21 -38.00
CA LEU A 646 -6.81 -4.30 -38.52
C LEU A 646 -7.65 -5.29 -37.71
N ARG A 647 -7.08 -6.44 -37.35
CA ARG A 647 -7.77 -7.46 -36.58
C ARG A 647 -8.18 -6.95 -35.18
N ILE A 648 -7.31 -6.22 -34.49
CA ILE A 648 -7.62 -5.68 -33.15
C ILE A 648 -8.51 -4.42 -33.18
N LEU A 649 -8.95 -3.95 -34.35
CA LEU A 649 -10.10 -3.02 -34.42
C LEU A 649 -11.41 -3.70 -33.97
N ALA A 650 -11.44 -5.02 -33.85
CA ALA A 650 -12.54 -5.77 -33.27
C ALA A 650 -12.30 -6.19 -31.80
N ASP A 651 -11.26 -5.67 -31.14
CA ASP A 651 -10.95 -6.03 -29.75
C ASP A 651 -12.13 -5.72 -28.80
N PRO A 652 -12.42 -6.57 -27.80
CA PRO A 652 -13.46 -6.28 -26.81
C PRO A 652 -13.21 -4.98 -26.04
N ASP A 653 -11.95 -4.61 -25.77
CA ASP A 653 -11.60 -3.39 -25.04
C ASP A 653 -11.55 -2.17 -25.97
N SER A 654 -12.31 -1.12 -25.65
CA SER A 654 -12.39 0.08 -26.49
C SER A 654 -11.10 0.90 -26.54
N ARG A 655 -10.26 0.85 -25.49
CA ARG A 655 -8.94 1.50 -25.47
C ARG A 655 -8.00 0.82 -26.46
N VAL A 656 -8.08 -0.51 -26.59
CA VAL A 656 -7.30 -1.29 -27.57
C VAL A 656 -7.74 -0.93 -28.98
N ARG A 657 -9.06 -0.91 -29.26
CA ARG A 657 -9.60 -0.48 -30.57
C ARG A 657 -9.17 0.94 -30.94
N ALA A 658 -9.25 1.89 -30.00
CA ALA A 658 -8.81 3.26 -30.22
C ALA A 658 -7.29 3.35 -30.50
N ALA A 659 -6.48 2.56 -29.78
CA ALA A 659 -5.05 2.49 -30.03
C ALA A 659 -4.71 1.88 -31.40
N ALA A 660 -5.45 0.87 -31.84
CA ALA A 660 -5.33 0.27 -33.16
C ALA A 660 -5.62 1.29 -34.27
N ALA A 661 -6.73 2.03 -34.16
CA ALA A 661 -7.09 3.08 -35.11
C ALA A 661 -5.99 4.15 -35.22
N ARG A 662 -5.42 4.56 -34.08
CA ARG A 662 -4.30 5.51 -34.03
C ARG A 662 -3.02 4.95 -34.64
N ALA A 663 -2.74 3.67 -34.44
CA ALA A 663 -1.58 2.99 -35.03
C ALA A 663 -1.71 2.92 -36.54
N LEU A 664 -2.86 2.48 -37.05
CA LEU A 664 -3.17 2.39 -38.49
C LEU A 664 -3.04 3.74 -39.19
N ARG A 665 -3.53 4.83 -38.57
CA ARG A 665 -3.34 6.19 -39.09
C ARG A 665 -1.87 6.53 -39.38
N ARG A 666 -0.95 6.07 -38.53
CA ARG A 666 0.48 6.36 -38.67
C ARG A 666 1.19 5.55 -39.74
N LEU A 667 0.59 4.44 -40.18
CA LEU A 667 1.10 3.63 -41.31
C LEU A 667 0.77 4.25 -42.67
N GLY A 668 -0.06 5.29 -42.71
CA GLY A 668 -0.49 5.92 -43.95
C GLY A 668 -1.74 5.29 -44.56
N PRO A 669 -2.21 5.84 -45.70
CA PRO A 669 -3.44 5.43 -46.35
C PRO A 669 -3.34 4.04 -46.95
N ASP A 670 -4.43 3.28 -46.84
CA ASP A 670 -4.58 1.94 -47.40
C ASP A 670 -6.08 1.62 -47.53
N PRO A 671 -6.57 1.10 -48.68
CA PRO A 671 -8.00 0.91 -48.90
C PRO A 671 -8.69 -0.07 -47.94
N ALA A 672 -7.98 -1.06 -47.38
CA ALA A 672 -8.54 -1.95 -46.37
C ALA A 672 -8.63 -1.24 -45.01
N THR A 673 -7.60 -0.44 -44.69
CA THR A 673 -7.55 0.42 -43.51
C THR A 673 -8.63 1.48 -43.50
N GLU A 674 -8.83 2.19 -44.61
CA GLU A 674 -9.88 3.20 -44.73
C GLU A 674 -11.28 2.61 -44.55
N ARG A 675 -11.56 1.46 -45.18
CA ARG A 675 -12.85 0.77 -45.01
C ARG A 675 -13.11 0.34 -43.57
N ALA A 676 -12.12 -0.26 -42.91
CA ALA A 676 -12.26 -0.71 -41.52
C ALA A 676 -12.43 0.47 -40.55
N LEU A 677 -11.68 1.56 -40.75
CA LEU A 677 -11.81 2.78 -39.94
C LEU A 677 -13.15 3.49 -40.18
N ASP A 678 -13.64 3.53 -41.41
CA ASP A 678 -14.94 4.12 -41.75
C ASP A 678 -16.11 3.34 -41.13
N GLU A 679 -16.01 2.01 -41.11
CA GLU A 679 -16.95 1.17 -40.35
C GLU A 679 -16.92 1.53 -38.86
N ARG A 680 -15.75 1.51 -38.21
CA ARG A 680 -15.61 1.85 -36.79
C ARG A 680 -16.09 3.27 -36.48
N ALA A 681 -15.84 4.23 -37.35
CA ALA A 681 -16.27 5.63 -37.20
C ALA A 681 -17.80 5.78 -37.14
N ARG A 682 -18.54 4.89 -37.83
CA ARG A 682 -20.01 4.91 -37.90
C ARG A 682 -20.68 4.04 -36.83
N SER A 683 -20.11 2.87 -36.53
CA SER A 683 -20.82 1.81 -35.80
C SER A 683 -20.18 1.36 -34.49
N ASP A 684 -18.96 1.81 -34.15
CA ASP A 684 -18.36 1.39 -32.88
C ASP A 684 -19.19 1.91 -31.69
N PRO A 685 -19.45 1.12 -30.63
CA PRO A 685 -20.25 1.55 -29.49
C PRO A 685 -19.60 2.67 -28.68
N ASP A 686 -18.26 2.78 -28.69
CA ASP A 686 -17.51 3.75 -27.89
C ASP A 686 -17.23 5.05 -28.68
N GLU A 687 -17.61 6.20 -28.13
CA GLU A 687 -17.42 7.51 -28.80
C GLU A 687 -15.95 7.86 -29.01
N THR A 688 -15.06 7.44 -28.11
CA THR A 688 -13.61 7.67 -28.24
C THR A 688 -13.07 6.90 -29.44
N VAL A 689 -13.51 5.65 -29.64
CA VAL A 689 -13.13 4.85 -30.81
C VAL A 689 -13.65 5.48 -32.09
N ARG A 690 -14.93 5.89 -32.11
CA ARG A 690 -15.50 6.59 -33.27
C ARG A 690 -14.72 7.87 -33.59
N ALA A 691 -14.37 8.66 -32.58
CA ALA A 691 -13.60 9.90 -32.74
C ALA A 691 -12.18 9.65 -33.27
N GLU A 692 -11.45 8.66 -32.74
CA GLU A 692 -10.12 8.29 -33.22
C GLU A 692 -10.17 7.72 -34.64
N ALA A 693 -11.18 6.92 -34.98
CA ALA A 693 -11.36 6.39 -36.34
C ALA A 693 -11.66 7.51 -37.35
N ARG A 694 -12.57 8.46 -37.02
CA ARG A 694 -12.78 9.67 -37.83
C ARG A 694 -11.52 10.51 -37.97
N HIS A 695 -10.73 10.62 -36.89
CA HIS A 695 -9.47 11.34 -36.93
C HIS A 695 -8.43 10.63 -37.80
N ALA A 696 -8.44 9.29 -37.83
CA ALA A 696 -7.58 8.47 -38.67
C ALA A 696 -7.87 8.58 -40.16
N LEU A 697 -9.12 8.83 -40.53
CA LEU A 697 -9.56 9.05 -41.91
C LEU A 697 -9.28 10.47 -42.43
N LYS A 698 -8.94 11.43 -41.56
CA LYS A 698 -8.60 12.78 -42.01
C LYS A 698 -7.23 12.74 -42.73
N PRO A 699 -7.10 13.37 -43.92
CA PRO A 699 -5.81 13.45 -44.60
C PRO A 699 -4.79 14.13 -43.68
N GLY A 700 -3.68 13.44 -43.42
CA GLY A 700 -2.60 13.99 -42.60
C GLY A 700 -2.01 15.21 -43.29
N ARG A 701 -1.82 16.33 -42.55
CA ARG A 701 -0.98 17.42 -43.05
C ARG A 701 0.42 16.84 -43.30
N PRO A 702 1.04 17.08 -44.48
CA PRO A 702 2.42 16.68 -44.72
C PRO A 702 3.30 17.33 -43.64
N ARG A 703 4.19 16.52 -43.06
CA ARG A 703 5.25 16.99 -42.15
C ARG A 703 6.47 17.42 -42.95
#